data_AF-A0A067F8X1-F1
#
_entry.id   AF-A0A067F8X1-F1
#
_cell.length_a   1.000
_cell.length_b   1.000
_cell.length_c   1.000
_cell.angle_alpha   90.00
_cell.angle_beta   90.00
_cell.angle_gamma   90.00
#
_symmetry.space_group_name_H-M   'P 1'
#
loop_
_entity.id
_entity.type
_entity.pdbx_description
1 polymer ?
#
loop_
_entity_poly.entity_id
_entity_poly.type
_entity_poly.pdbx_seq_one_letter_code
_entity_poly.pdbx_strand_id
1 'polypeptide(L)'
;MAEDGLRIGGLSSGLALILNGDDGKDNSSKSRFVSYCDDFGHQSVEQTLEYIFGLPNKSLGPLTCPVDNNLIRSIIKNDFSKCYLNSDAVVANRDGIGILENGSGPHIVGLEESSICGDVRIAKLPLLVESLAMFSSARANVCVWKGKWMYEVTLETSGVQQLGWATLSCPFTDHKGVGDADDSYAFDGRRVKKWNKEAEPYGQSWVAGDIIGCCIDLDSDEISFYRNGVSLGVAFSGIRKMGPGFGYYPAVSLSQGERCVLNFGARPFKYPINCYLPLQESPPVNVFATQLLQCLSRLLGMDKAERSSVEKSRRLKRFVSLEKIFNPVSHGICEEFFSLLEADARIIEYVGWGILLSFMMEVFGLQVPHDYSSLDRVVDVFLQFQGSRSIFEHIIQALSCGCKTASMVLTECPYSGSYPYLALACHILRREELMVLWWNSLDFEFIFEGFLSRKNPNRQDLQCMIPSVWWPGSCEDISYESSMMLTTTALSEAVSKIEEKHRELCLLVIQFIPPISPPQFPGSVFRTFIQNILLKNRGADRSLPPPGVSSNSVLVSLYTVILHFLSEGFAIGDTCSWLKRSEKNGCNVGFLHRGGQQSFPIGLFLKNDLLRADISRLGGSFSHLLKSHPVDDQDAEVIRWEEGYMDDEETRVCHLSEHKPCCCSSYDAEFVRSLKYPVRNATKGSRGHCSSVPERSAHVAAECSTGSLNDEIADKPSTSDQSESDFGYHPVRHTMTVLRESNMSAATLKEEELLDALLLLYHIGLAPNFKQASYYMSHQSQSISLLEETDKQIRERACSEQLKRLKEARNNYREEVIDCVRHCAWYRISLFSRWKQRGMYATCVWVVQLLLVLSKVDSVFIYIPEFYLEALVDCFHVLRKSDPPFVPSTIFIKQGLASFVTFVVTHFNDPRISSADLRDLLLQSISVLVQYKDYLAAFESNEAATLRLPKALISAFDNRSWIPVTNILLRLCKGHGFGSSKHGESSSSSVIFQRLLREACINDEGLFSTFLNRLFNTLSWTMTEFSISIREMQEKYQVSEFQQKKCCVIFDLSCNLTRVLEFCTHEIPQAFLSGTDTNLRRLTELIVFILNHVTSAADAEFFDLSLRRHGQSLEKVNRGMILAPLVGIILNLLDASAESECGVQNDVVGVFSSMDCPDTIHCGFQYLLEYNWVSTCL
;
A
#
# COMPACT_ATOMS: atom_id res chain seq x y z
N MET A 1 -31.25 -46.25 -23.98
CA MET A 1 -31.61 -47.66 -23.73
C MET A 1 -30.58 -48.27 -22.79
N ALA A 2 -30.88 -48.79 -21.59
CA ALA A 2 -31.93 -48.41 -20.63
C ALA A 2 -31.58 -48.85 -19.20
N GLU A 3 -31.72 -48.02 -18.16
CA GLU A 3 -31.71 -46.54 -17.99
C GLU A 3 -31.75 -46.32 -16.44
N ASP A 4 -31.19 -45.22 -15.87
CA ASP A 4 -31.84 -44.45 -14.78
C ASP A 4 -31.07 -43.16 -14.46
N GLY A 5 -31.76 -42.08 -14.09
CA GLY A 5 -31.11 -40.80 -13.76
C GLY A 5 -31.84 -40.00 -12.68
N LEU A 6 -31.11 -39.12 -12.00
CA LEU A 6 -31.66 -38.13 -11.07
C LEU A 6 -30.85 -36.83 -11.15
N ARG A 7 -31.54 -35.74 -11.54
CA ARG A 7 -31.12 -34.34 -11.42
C ARG A 7 -31.88 -33.70 -10.25
N ILE A 8 -31.56 -32.43 -9.96
CA ILE A 8 -32.09 -31.56 -8.88
C ILE A 8 -31.39 -31.86 -7.55
N GLY A 9 -30.91 -30.90 -6.76
CA GLY A 9 -30.85 -29.43 -6.88
C GLY A 9 -30.06 -28.88 -5.68
N GLY A 10 -29.56 -27.64 -5.72
CA GLY A 10 -28.67 -27.12 -4.64
C GLY A 10 -29.42 -26.62 -3.40
N LEU A 11 -28.73 -26.56 -2.25
CA LEU A 11 -28.82 -25.50 -1.21
C LEU A 11 -27.93 -25.79 0.04
N SER A 12 -27.50 -24.71 0.69
CA SER A 12 -27.07 -24.56 2.10
C SER A 12 -26.02 -25.49 2.74
N SER A 13 -24.81 -24.92 2.90
CA SER A 13 -24.12 -24.69 4.19
C SER A 13 -24.51 -25.49 5.45
N GLY A 14 -23.49 -26.01 6.14
CA GLY A 14 -23.47 -26.05 7.62
C GLY A 14 -23.87 -27.36 8.31
N LEU A 15 -23.22 -28.48 8.00
CA LEU A 15 -23.23 -29.70 8.84
C LEU A 15 -22.12 -30.70 8.41
N ALA A 16 -20.85 -30.35 8.64
CA ALA A 16 -19.70 -31.21 8.32
C ALA A 16 -18.49 -30.98 9.24
N LEU A 17 -18.70 -30.97 10.56
CA LEU A 17 -17.63 -30.96 11.57
C LEU A 17 -18.06 -31.64 12.89
N ILE A 18 -18.78 -32.75 12.75
CA ILE A 18 -19.01 -33.76 13.79
C ILE A 18 -18.77 -35.10 13.07
N LEU A 19 -18.10 -36.06 13.73
CA LEU A 19 -17.49 -37.27 13.16
C LEU A 19 -16.09 -37.08 12.55
N ASN A 20 -15.13 -36.73 13.42
CA ASN A 20 -13.81 -37.34 13.44
C ASN A 20 -13.31 -37.28 14.88
N GLY A 21 -13.68 -38.28 15.67
CA GLY A 21 -13.17 -38.48 17.02
C GLY A 21 -12.28 -39.71 17.02
N ASP A 22 -11.04 -39.53 17.46
CA ASP A 22 -10.14 -40.62 17.83
C ASP A 22 -9.52 -40.29 19.20
N ASP A 23 -9.12 -41.32 19.94
CA ASP A 23 -9.22 -41.31 21.41
C ASP A 23 -8.25 -40.41 22.20
N GLY A 24 -8.76 -39.85 23.31
CA GLY A 24 -7.99 -39.15 24.34
C GLY A 24 -8.78 -39.03 25.65
N LYS A 25 -8.53 -39.93 26.60
CA LYS A 25 -9.20 -39.95 27.91
C LYS A 25 -8.69 -38.82 28.82
N ASP A 26 -9.59 -37.95 29.27
CA ASP A 26 -9.93 -37.75 30.70
C ASP A 26 -10.62 -36.40 30.95
N ASN A 27 -11.95 -36.43 31.12
CA ASN A 27 -12.66 -35.81 32.26
C ASN A 27 -14.18 -36.03 32.17
N SER A 28 -14.81 -36.38 33.28
CA SER A 28 -16.20 -36.85 33.30
C SER A 28 -17.22 -35.77 33.64
N SER A 29 -17.79 -35.12 32.62
CA SER A 29 -19.02 -34.31 32.74
C SER A 29 -20.11 -34.85 31.81
N LYS A 30 -20.56 -36.09 32.05
CA LYS A 30 -21.66 -36.71 31.30
C LYS A 30 -22.92 -35.84 31.35
N SER A 31 -23.35 -35.38 30.19
CA SER A 31 -24.68 -34.84 29.95
C SER A 31 -25.74 -35.88 30.32
N ARG A 32 -26.33 -35.77 31.52
CA ARG A 32 -27.41 -36.64 31.95
C ARG A 32 -28.68 -36.32 31.16
N PHE A 33 -29.04 -37.23 30.27
CA PHE A 33 -30.37 -37.26 29.66
C PHE A 33 -31.45 -37.21 30.74
N VAL A 34 -32.37 -36.25 30.62
CA VAL A 34 -33.51 -36.08 31.53
C VAL A 34 -34.59 -37.11 31.18
N SER A 35 -34.99 -37.94 32.15
CA SER A 35 -36.13 -38.85 32.00
C SER A 35 -37.45 -38.09 32.00
N TYR A 36 -38.37 -38.47 31.10
CA TYR A 36 -39.75 -37.99 31.13
C TYR A 36 -40.50 -38.54 32.35
N CYS A 37 -41.05 -37.64 33.17
CA CYS A 37 -42.25 -37.87 33.97
C CYS A 37 -43.10 -36.60 33.88
N ASP A 38 -44.37 -36.76 33.51
CA ASP A 38 -45.32 -35.66 33.39
C ASP A 38 -45.96 -35.34 34.75
N ASP A 39 -45.79 -34.10 35.22
CA ASP A 39 -46.67 -33.46 36.19
C ASP A 39 -46.52 -31.94 36.01
N PHE A 40 -47.38 -31.34 35.19
CA PHE A 40 -47.29 -29.91 34.82
C PHE A 40 -48.35 -29.07 35.54
N GLY A 41 -47.95 -28.53 36.70
CA GLY A 41 -48.68 -27.48 37.41
C GLY A 41 -47.71 -26.44 37.97
N HIS A 42 -47.86 -25.18 37.53
CA HIS A 42 -47.07 -23.98 37.88
C HIS A 42 -45.70 -23.80 37.19
N GLN A 43 -45.55 -22.61 36.57
CA GLN A 43 -44.27 -22.06 36.13
C GLN A 43 -43.47 -21.63 37.36
N SER A 44 -42.57 -22.49 37.80
CA SER A 44 -41.72 -22.24 38.95
C SER A 44 -40.60 -21.24 38.58
N VAL A 45 -40.50 -20.17 39.36
CA VAL A 45 -39.43 -19.18 39.25
C VAL A 45 -38.08 -19.84 39.52
N GLU A 46 -38.07 -20.77 40.47
CA GLU A 46 -36.95 -21.61 40.89
C GLU A 46 -36.35 -22.37 39.71
N GLN A 47 -37.16 -23.09 38.91
CA GLN A 47 -36.68 -23.80 37.71
C GLN A 47 -36.02 -22.87 36.69
N THR A 48 -36.49 -21.62 36.63
CA THR A 48 -35.92 -20.61 35.72
C THR A 48 -34.57 -20.12 36.22
N LEU A 49 -34.43 -19.87 37.53
CA LEU A 49 -33.16 -19.51 38.16
C LEU A 49 -32.16 -20.68 38.14
N GLU A 50 -32.60 -21.91 38.40
CA GLU A 50 -31.78 -23.13 38.30
C GLU A 50 -31.18 -23.27 36.89
N TYR A 51 -31.95 -23.00 35.83
CA TYR A 51 -31.44 -22.98 34.45
C TYR A 51 -30.41 -21.86 34.22
N ILE A 52 -30.69 -20.62 34.67
CA ILE A 52 -29.81 -19.46 34.47
C ILE A 52 -28.47 -19.62 35.18
N PHE A 53 -28.46 -20.16 36.40
CA PHE A 53 -27.26 -20.41 37.19
C PHE A 53 -26.61 -21.78 36.89
N GLY A 54 -27.31 -22.70 36.24
CA GLY A 54 -26.80 -24.03 35.90
C GLY A 54 -26.78 -24.99 37.10
N LEU A 55 -27.69 -24.80 38.04
CA LEU A 55 -27.79 -25.58 39.27
C LEU A 55 -28.52 -26.91 39.01
N PRO A 56 -28.32 -27.94 39.85
CA PRO A 56 -29.08 -29.18 39.76
C PRO A 56 -30.58 -28.95 40.01
N ASN A 57 -31.46 -29.58 39.24
CA ASN A 57 -32.91 -29.46 39.43
C ASN A 57 -33.33 -29.72 40.89
N LYS A 58 -34.15 -28.82 41.46
CA LYS A 58 -34.60 -28.80 42.87
C LYS A 58 -33.49 -28.46 43.90
N SER A 59 -32.44 -27.74 43.50
CA SER A 59 -31.48 -27.14 44.44
C SER A 59 -32.07 -25.94 45.18
N LEU A 60 -32.97 -25.19 44.53
CA LEU A 60 -33.67 -24.06 45.14
C LEU A 60 -34.96 -24.56 45.79
N GLY A 61 -35.09 -24.30 47.09
CA GLY A 61 -36.36 -24.50 47.81
C GLY A 61 -37.44 -23.50 47.35
N PRO A 62 -38.72 -23.72 47.72
CA PRO A 62 -39.81 -22.82 47.34
C PRO A 62 -39.54 -21.40 47.85
N LEU A 63 -39.51 -20.42 46.94
CA LEU A 63 -39.17 -19.04 47.28
C LEU A 63 -40.35 -18.34 47.95
N THR A 64 -40.15 -17.94 49.20
CA THR A 64 -41.16 -17.20 50.00
C THR A 64 -41.13 -15.69 49.78
N CYS A 65 -40.20 -15.20 48.96
CA CYS A 65 -39.89 -13.78 48.74
C CYS A 65 -39.93 -13.47 47.23
N PRO A 66 -40.25 -12.22 46.82
CA PRO A 66 -40.10 -11.80 45.43
C PRO A 66 -38.63 -11.88 44.99
N VAL A 67 -38.38 -12.09 43.70
CA VAL A 67 -37.02 -12.07 43.15
C VAL A 67 -36.51 -10.64 43.10
N ASP A 68 -35.65 -10.30 44.05
CA ASP A 68 -34.91 -9.05 44.12
C ASP A 68 -33.41 -9.30 43.91
N ASN A 69 -32.63 -8.21 43.80
CA ASN A 69 -31.18 -8.31 43.61
C ASN A 69 -30.52 -9.06 44.78
N ASN A 70 -31.00 -8.86 46.02
CA ASN A 70 -30.41 -9.48 47.22
C ASN A 70 -30.53 -11.02 47.20
N LEU A 71 -31.68 -11.56 46.80
CA LEU A 71 -31.88 -12.99 46.62
C LEU A 71 -30.90 -13.56 45.58
N ILE A 72 -30.75 -12.87 44.45
CA ILE A 72 -29.84 -13.28 43.37
C ILE A 72 -28.38 -13.28 43.85
N ARG A 73 -27.94 -12.22 44.52
CA ARG A 73 -26.60 -12.13 45.14
C ARG A 73 -26.37 -13.23 46.18
N SER A 74 -27.41 -13.60 46.95
CA SER A 74 -27.34 -14.71 47.92
C SER A 74 -27.16 -16.07 47.24
N ILE A 75 -27.91 -16.35 46.15
CA ILE A 75 -27.73 -17.57 45.35
C ILE A 75 -26.30 -17.63 44.79
N ILE A 76 -25.83 -16.55 44.17
CA ILE A 76 -24.47 -16.45 43.63
C ILE A 76 -23.42 -16.73 44.74
N LYS A 77 -23.55 -16.10 45.90
CA LYS A 77 -22.62 -16.30 47.02
C LYS A 77 -22.69 -17.68 47.65
N ASN A 78 -23.84 -18.36 47.66
CA ASN A 78 -23.95 -19.68 48.29
C ASN A 78 -23.41 -20.81 47.38
N ASP A 79 -23.55 -20.67 46.07
CA ASP A 79 -23.20 -21.73 45.12
C ASP A 79 -21.83 -21.54 44.46
N PHE A 80 -21.42 -20.29 44.17
CA PHE A 80 -20.15 -20.01 43.47
C PHE A 80 -18.97 -19.67 44.40
N SER A 81 -19.20 -19.23 45.66
CA SER A 81 -18.09 -18.98 46.61
C SER A 81 -17.27 -20.24 46.95
N LYS A 82 -17.89 -21.42 46.83
CA LYS A 82 -17.22 -22.72 46.98
C LYS A 82 -16.20 -22.98 45.85
N CYS A 83 -16.36 -22.35 44.69
CA CYS A 83 -15.37 -22.35 43.61
C CYS A 83 -14.27 -21.32 43.87
N TYR A 84 -14.62 -20.15 44.40
CA TYR A 84 -13.66 -19.09 44.77
C TYR A 84 -12.63 -19.60 45.79
N LEU A 85 -13.08 -20.21 46.89
CA LEU A 85 -12.21 -20.78 47.94
C LEU A 85 -11.39 -22.00 47.51
N ASN A 86 -11.78 -22.70 46.43
CA ASN A 86 -11.02 -23.82 45.88
C ASN A 86 -10.07 -23.42 44.74
N SER A 87 -10.12 -22.17 44.27
CA SER A 87 -9.20 -21.68 43.22
C SER A 87 -7.76 -21.61 43.72
N ASP A 88 -7.55 -21.31 45.01
CA ASP A 88 -6.24 -21.32 45.67
C ASP A 88 -5.60 -22.73 45.71
N ALA A 89 -6.39 -23.79 45.50
CA ALA A 89 -5.92 -25.18 45.44
C ALA A 89 -5.51 -25.65 44.04
N VAL A 90 -5.67 -24.81 43.00
CA VAL A 90 -5.24 -25.11 41.61
C VAL A 90 -4.06 -24.22 41.21
N VAL A 91 -3.18 -23.90 42.15
CA VAL A 91 -1.82 -23.44 41.83
C VAL A 91 -1.06 -24.63 41.23
N ALA A 92 -1.01 -24.69 39.90
CA ALA A 92 -0.07 -25.58 39.21
C ALA A 92 1.34 -25.21 39.69
N ASN A 93 2.10 -26.16 40.24
CA ASN A 93 3.40 -25.90 40.85
C ASN A 93 4.33 -25.22 39.82
N ARG A 94 4.52 -23.89 39.94
CA ARG A 94 5.36 -23.08 39.01
C ARG A 94 6.84 -23.26 39.32
N ASP A 95 7.27 -24.50 39.54
CA ASP A 95 8.63 -24.92 39.86
C ASP A 95 9.54 -24.74 38.65
N GLY A 96 10.06 -23.53 38.44
CA GLY A 96 10.92 -23.23 37.30
C GLY A 96 10.97 -21.78 36.86
N ILE A 97 10.26 -20.86 37.51
CA ILE A 97 10.20 -19.43 37.19
C ILE A 97 10.56 -18.57 38.41
N GLY A 98 11.21 -17.42 38.18
CA GLY A 98 11.53 -16.43 39.20
C GLY A 98 11.45 -15.02 38.63
N ILE A 99 10.77 -14.11 39.33
CA ILE A 99 10.59 -12.71 38.93
C ILE A 99 11.49 -11.83 39.81
N LEU A 100 12.24 -10.92 39.20
CA LEU A 100 13.06 -9.92 39.89
C LEU A 100 12.20 -8.71 40.27
N GLU A 101 12.23 -8.33 41.55
CA GLU A 101 11.40 -7.24 42.09
C GLU A 101 11.98 -5.85 41.74
N ASN A 102 11.48 -5.24 40.67
CA ASN A 102 11.87 -3.89 40.22
C ASN A 102 10.94 -2.78 40.75
N GLY A 103 10.38 -2.93 41.95
CA GLY A 103 9.51 -1.93 42.59
C GLY A 103 8.10 -1.77 41.99
N SER A 104 7.79 -2.43 40.87
CA SER A 104 6.48 -2.36 40.18
C SER A 104 5.33 -3.10 40.89
N GLY A 105 5.62 -3.79 41.99
CA GLY A 105 4.71 -4.68 42.73
C GLY A 105 5.05 -6.16 42.54
N PRO A 106 4.65 -7.04 43.48
CA PRO A 106 4.97 -8.46 43.41
C PRO A 106 4.25 -9.13 42.22
N HIS A 107 4.92 -10.11 41.60
CA HIS A 107 4.43 -10.94 40.48
C HIS A 107 4.13 -10.22 39.14
N ILE A 108 4.54 -8.96 38.95
CA ILE A 108 4.39 -8.24 37.67
C ILE A 108 5.63 -8.46 36.79
N VAL A 109 5.39 -8.80 35.52
CA VAL A 109 6.44 -9.00 34.52
C VAL A 109 6.51 -7.80 33.57
N GLY A 110 7.67 -7.14 33.56
CA GLY A 110 7.99 -5.97 32.73
C GLY A 110 9.37 -6.10 32.09
N LEU A 111 9.83 -5.06 31.39
CA LEU A 111 11.24 -4.96 30.99
C LEU A 111 12.12 -4.60 32.20
N GLU A 112 13.30 -5.19 32.28
CA GLU A 112 14.30 -4.90 33.30
C GLU A 112 15.12 -3.69 32.87
N GLU A 113 14.95 -2.52 33.52
CA GLU A 113 15.64 -1.27 33.13
C GLU A 113 17.18 -1.40 33.11
N SER A 114 17.75 -2.14 34.07
CA SER A 114 19.20 -2.45 34.13
C SER A 114 19.72 -3.33 32.99
N SER A 115 18.83 -3.97 32.22
CA SER A 115 19.19 -4.78 31.06
C SER A 115 19.14 -4.01 29.73
N ILE A 116 18.61 -2.78 29.73
CA ILE A 116 18.41 -2.00 28.51
C ILE A 116 19.77 -1.50 27.97
N CYS A 117 20.02 -1.80 26.71
CA CYS A 117 21.12 -1.25 25.92
C CYS A 117 20.55 -0.57 24.67
N GLY A 118 21.09 0.58 24.28
CA GLY A 118 20.46 1.49 23.30
C GLY A 118 19.41 2.40 23.95
N ASP A 119 18.45 2.89 23.15
CA ASP A 119 17.38 3.79 23.59
C ASP A 119 16.01 3.15 23.30
N VAL A 120 15.41 2.55 24.33
CA VAL A 120 14.07 1.94 24.29
C VAL A 120 13.07 2.86 24.99
N ARG A 121 12.10 3.36 24.22
CA ARG A 121 10.94 4.09 24.75
C ARG A 121 9.78 3.11 24.98
N ILE A 122 9.29 3.05 26.23
CA ILE A 122 7.95 2.50 26.50
C ILE A 122 6.94 3.59 26.10
N ALA A 123 6.32 3.44 24.94
CA ALA A 123 5.38 4.42 24.38
C ALA A 123 3.97 4.31 24.99
N LYS A 124 3.57 3.11 25.46
CA LYS A 124 2.28 2.87 26.14
C LYS A 124 2.33 1.63 27.04
N LEU A 125 1.55 1.64 28.12
CA LEU A 125 1.33 0.47 28.98
C LEU A 125 0.43 -0.62 28.31
N PRO A 126 0.61 -1.91 28.66
CA PRO A 126 1.63 -2.43 29.57
C PRO A 126 3.04 -2.32 28.99
N LEU A 127 3.27 -2.69 27.72
CA LEU A 127 4.62 -2.69 27.10
C LEU A 127 4.58 -2.50 25.57
N LEU A 128 4.02 -1.41 25.06
CA LEU A 128 4.32 -0.94 23.70
C LEU A 128 5.71 -0.31 23.72
N VAL A 129 6.68 -0.93 23.05
CA VAL A 129 8.08 -0.50 23.01
C VAL A 129 8.47 0.02 21.62
N GLU A 130 9.36 1.00 21.59
CA GLU A 130 9.94 1.62 20.40
C GLU A 130 11.45 1.79 20.57
N SER A 131 12.26 1.44 19.57
CA SER A 131 13.69 1.79 19.56
C SER A 131 13.93 3.13 18.89
N LEU A 132 14.71 3.99 19.55
CA LEU A 132 15.15 5.29 19.01
C LEU A 132 16.61 5.27 18.54
N ALA A 133 17.39 4.28 18.97
CA ALA A 133 18.76 4.03 18.50
C ALA A 133 18.78 3.00 17.36
N MET A 134 19.91 2.94 16.63
CA MET A 134 20.17 1.99 15.53
C MET A 134 19.80 0.54 15.88
N PHE A 135 20.13 0.13 17.11
CA PHE A 135 19.82 -1.18 17.66
C PHE A 135 19.69 -1.09 19.18
N SER A 136 18.52 -1.40 19.73
CA SER A 136 18.29 -1.39 21.17
C SER A 136 17.81 -2.76 21.64
N SER A 137 18.32 -3.22 22.78
CA SER A 137 18.06 -4.56 23.34
C SER A 137 17.65 -4.50 24.81
N ALA A 138 16.73 -5.37 25.22
CA ALA A 138 16.26 -5.46 26.60
C ALA A 138 15.84 -6.90 26.97
N ARG A 139 15.95 -7.26 28.25
CA ARG A 139 15.37 -8.47 28.83
C ARG A 139 14.14 -8.11 29.67
N ALA A 140 13.24 -9.07 29.87
CA ALA A 140 12.20 -8.97 30.88
C ALA A 140 12.77 -9.25 32.29
N ASN A 141 12.11 -8.79 33.35
CA ASN A 141 12.49 -9.06 34.74
C ASN A 141 12.16 -10.51 35.21
N VAL A 142 11.96 -11.47 34.30
CA VAL A 142 11.55 -12.84 34.63
C VAL A 142 12.50 -13.88 34.04
N CYS A 143 12.89 -14.84 34.87
CA CYS A 143 13.83 -15.90 34.59
C CYS A 143 13.13 -17.26 34.61
N VAL A 144 13.41 -18.14 33.64
CA VAL A 144 12.89 -19.52 33.58
C VAL A 144 14.01 -20.55 33.41
N TRP A 145 13.95 -21.65 34.18
CA TRP A 145 14.97 -22.71 34.18
C TRP A 145 14.41 -24.16 34.19
N LYS A 146 13.08 -24.34 34.27
CA LYS A 146 12.40 -25.65 34.19
C LYS A 146 10.96 -25.45 33.71
N GLY A 147 10.34 -26.44 33.06
CA GLY A 147 8.96 -26.36 32.57
C GLY A 147 8.81 -25.64 31.22
N LYS A 148 7.57 -25.36 30.84
CA LYS A 148 7.21 -24.86 29.51
C LYS A 148 6.56 -23.48 29.61
N TRP A 149 7.18 -22.48 28.98
CA TRP A 149 6.79 -21.08 29.11
C TRP A 149 6.62 -20.39 27.76
N MET A 150 5.67 -19.46 27.68
CA MET A 150 5.45 -18.65 26.49
C MET A 150 5.15 -17.18 26.82
N TYR A 151 5.42 -16.34 25.82
CA TYR A 151 4.91 -14.97 25.74
C TYR A 151 4.54 -14.62 24.30
N GLU A 152 3.72 -13.59 24.13
CA GLU A 152 3.30 -13.08 22.82
C GLU A 152 3.94 -11.72 22.54
N VAL A 153 4.28 -11.48 21.27
CA VAL A 153 4.73 -10.19 20.75
C VAL A 153 3.82 -9.78 19.60
N THR A 154 3.09 -8.68 19.74
CA THR A 154 2.29 -8.10 18.64
C THR A 154 3.13 -7.08 17.90
N LEU A 155 3.33 -7.27 16.60
CA LEU A 155 4.14 -6.37 15.77
C LEU A 155 3.33 -5.13 15.36
N GLU A 156 3.82 -3.92 15.68
CA GLU A 156 3.25 -2.65 15.18
C GLU A 156 4.00 -2.17 13.92
N THR A 157 5.27 -2.54 13.78
CA THR A 157 6.09 -2.44 12.55
C THR A 157 6.67 -3.80 12.19
N SER A 158 7.27 -3.93 11.00
CA SER A 158 7.71 -5.22 10.45
C SER A 158 9.10 -5.21 9.82
N GLY A 159 9.96 -4.29 10.24
CA GLY A 159 11.39 -4.30 9.89
C GLY A 159 12.19 -5.23 10.79
N VAL A 160 13.47 -4.92 10.99
CA VAL A 160 14.43 -5.80 11.65
C VAL A 160 14.22 -5.80 13.17
N GLN A 161 13.76 -6.94 13.68
CA GLN A 161 13.57 -7.21 15.10
C GLN A 161 14.05 -8.63 15.39
N GLN A 162 14.58 -8.88 16.57
CA GLN A 162 14.98 -10.20 17.05
C GLN A 162 14.23 -10.49 18.35
N LEU A 163 13.39 -11.52 18.33
CA LEU A 163 12.54 -11.91 19.45
C LEU A 163 12.97 -13.27 19.97
N GLY A 164 13.18 -13.42 21.28
CA GLY A 164 13.42 -14.74 21.87
C GLY A 164 13.96 -14.70 23.30
N TRP A 165 15.03 -15.45 23.55
CA TRP A 165 15.49 -15.78 24.88
C TRP A 165 16.99 -15.49 25.05
N ALA A 166 17.38 -14.95 26.19
CA ALA A 166 18.78 -14.68 26.54
C ALA A 166 19.03 -14.92 28.03
N THR A 167 20.24 -15.32 28.40
CA THR A 167 20.67 -15.34 29.81
C THR A 167 21.24 -13.98 30.22
N LEU A 168 21.61 -13.84 31.50
CA LEU A 168 22.40 -12.71 31.99
C LEU A 168 23.84 -12.69 31.45
N SER A 169 24.39 -13.83 31.00
CA SER A 169 25.74 -13.90 30.42
C SER A 169 25.82 -13.33 29.00
N CYS A 170 24.70 -13.16 28.31
CA CYS A 170 24.65 -12.56 26.98
C CYS A 170 24.88 -11.03 27.06
N PRO A 171 25.99 -10.48 26.55
CA PRO A 171 26.23 -9.05 26.57
C PRO A 171 25.44 -8.36 25.46
N PHE A 172 24.65 -7.34 25.82
CA PHE A 172 24.02 -6.46 24.85
C PHE A 172 24.91 -5.24 24.58
N THR A 173 25.01 -4.86 23.32
CA THR A 173 25.70 -3.66 22.82
C THR A 173 24.95 -3.10 21.61
N ASP A 174 25.29 -1.89 21.18
CA ASP A 174 24.74 -1.23 19.99
C ASP A 174 24.90 -2.03 18.67
N HIS A 175 25.65 -3.15 18.71
CA HIS A 175 25.90 -4.05 17.58
C HIS A 175 25.66 -5.54 17.91
N LYS A 176 25.23 -5.87 19.14
CA LYS A 176 24.95 -7.25 19.59
C LYS A 176 23.71 -7.30 20.46
N GLY A 177 22.74 -8.11 20.05
CA GLY A 177 21.47 -8.27 20.72
C GLY A 177 21.12 -9.73 20.99
N VAL A 178 19.82 -10.00 20.99
CA VAL A 178 19.28 -11.35 21.22
C VAL A 178 19.58 -12.22 20.02
N GLY A 179 20.24 -13.35 20.27
CA GLY A 179 20.72 -14.28 19.24
C GLY A 179 22.20 -14.13 18.88
N ASP A 180 22.95 -13.18 19.45
CA ASP A 180 24.38 -12.97 19.09
C ASP A 180 25.39 -13.63 20.08
N ALA A 181 24.92 -14.52 20.95
CA ALA A 181 25.69 -15.24 21.96
C ALA A 181 25.30 -16.73 22.04
N ASP A 182 26.16 -17.60 22.61
CA ASP A 182 25.92 -19.06 22.72
C ASP A 182 24.59 -19.41 23.40
N ASP A 183 24.27 -18.67 24.46
CA ASP A 183 23.10 -18.83 25.31
C ASP A 183 22.03 -17.76 25.04
N SER A 184 22.02 -17.22 23.82
CA SER A 184 20.95 -16.38 23.29
C SER A 184 20.38 -16.91 21.98
N TYR A 185 19.06 -16.92 21.87
CA TYR A 185 18.31 -17.51 20.77
C TYR A 185 17.22 -16.53 20.32
N ALA A 186 17.21 -16.14 19.05
CA ALA A 186 16.19 -15.25 18.50
C ALA A 186 15.61 -15.73 17.17
N PHE A 187 14.40 -15.25 16.88
CA PHE A 187 13.78 -15.27 15.56
C PHE A 187 13.64 -13.85 15.02
N ASP A 188 13.97 -13.69 13.74
CA ASP A 188 13.78 -12.48 12.93
C ASP A 188 12.97 -12.83 11.69
N GLY A 189 11.69 -12.44 11.68
CA GLY A 189 10.78 -12.67 10.57
C GLY A 189 10.91 -11.64 9.44
N ARG A 190 11.72 -10.58 9.56
CA ARG A 190 12.03 -9.69 8.42
C ARG A 190 13.12 -10.30 7.54
N ARG A 191 14.13 -10.91 8.16
CA ARG A 191 15.21 -11.64 7.48
C ARG A 191 14.87 -13.11 7.23
N VAL A 192 13.79 -13.63 7.84
CA VAL A 192 13.35 -15.04 7.80
C VAL A 192 14.47 -15.97 8.30
N LYS A 193 15.02 -15.62 9.47
CA LYS A 193 16.15 -16.30 10.08
C LYS A 193 15.98 -16.48 11.58
N LYS A 194 16.61 -17.53 12.09
CA LYS A 194 16.89 -17.71 13.52
C LYS A 194 18.37 -17.38 13.79
N TRP A 195 18.67 -16.93 15.00
CA TRP A 195 19.96 -16.40 15.40
C TRP A 195 20.45 -17.07 16.69
N ASN A 196 21.65 -17.66 16.64
CA ASN A 196 22.45 -18.12 17.77
C ASN A 196 23.93 -18.05 17.37
N LYS A 197 24.54 -16.88 17.57
CA LYS A 197 25.78 -16.36 16.95
C LYS A 197 25.72 -16.21 15.43
N GLU A 198 25.29 -17.25 14.74
CA GLU A 198 25.16 -17.30 13.28
C GLU A 198 23.68 -17.34 12.87
N ALA A 199 23.43 -17.06 11.59
CA ALA A 199 22.11 -16.73 11.07
C ALA A 199 21.60 -17.80 10.09
N GLU A 200 20.76 -18.71 10.58
CA GLU A 200 20.21 -19.82 9.79
C GLU A 200 18.80 -19.50 9.25
N PRO A 201 18.42 -19.96 8.04
CA PRO A 201 17.05 -19.80 7.53
C PRO A 201 16.01 -20.48 8.44
N TYR A 202 14.95 -19.76 8.82
CA TYR A 202 13.87 -20.30 9.65
C TYR A 202 12.60 -19.46 9.56
N GLY A 203 11.44 -20.12 9.65
CA GLY A 203 10.14 -19.47 9.78
C GLY A 203 9.58 -18.88 8.48
N GLN A 204 8.87 -17.77 8.61
CA GLN A 204 8.17 -17.06 7.53
C GLN A 204 8.40 -15.55 7.63
N SER A 205 8.13 -14.83 6.54
CA SER A 205 8.14 -13.36 6.57
C SER A 205 7.03 -12.84 7.49
N TRP A 206 7.29 -11.82 8.31
CA TRP A 206 6.25 -11.20 9.15
C TRP A 206 5.71 -9.89 8.58
N VAL A 207 4.54 -9.48 9.05
CA VAL A 207 3.87 -8.21 8.73
C VAL A 207 3.36 -7.53 9.99
N ALA A 208 3.18 -6.21 9.95
CA ALA A 208 2.55 -5.48 11.05
C ALA A 208 1.13 -6.04 11.31
N GLY A 209 0.80 -6.24 12.58
CA GLY A 209 -0.41 -6.96 13.01
C GLY A 209 -0.25 -8.48 13.14
N ASP A 210 0.93 -9.05 12.88
CA ASP A 210 1.25 -10.42 13.31
C ASP A 210 1.47 -10.50 14.83
N ILE A 211 1.05 -11.61 15.41
CA ILE A 211 1.37 -11.98 16.79
C ILE A 211 2.33 -13.17 16.77
N ILE A 212 3.51 -12.98 17.35
CA ILE A 212 4.56 -13.99 17.45
C ILE A 212 4.52 -14.61 18.84
N GLY A 213 4.15 -15.89 18.92
CA GLY A 213 4.25 -16.70 20.14
C GLY A 213 5.67 -17.23 20.30
N CYS A 214 6.36 -16.83 21.36
CA CYS A 214 7.74 -17.22 21.66
C CYS A 214 7.72 -18.27 22.78
N CYS A 215 8.04 -19.52 22.45
CA CYS A 215 7.87 -20.67 23.35
C CYS A 215 9.21 -21.32 23.70
N ILE A 216 9.41 -21.67 24.98
CA ILE A 216 10.58 -22.41 25.47
C ILE A 216 10.12 -23.62 26.29
N ASP A 217 10.62 -24.79 25.92
CA ASP A 217 10.38 -26.07 26.60
C ASP A 217 11.68 -26.53 27.24
N LEU A 218 11.82 -26.27 28.54
CA LEU A 218 13.01 -26.58 29.33
C LEU A 218 13.01 -28.04 29.83
N ASP A 219 11.93 -28.79 29.56
CA ASP A 219 11.86 -30.23 29.85
C ASP A 219 12.36 -31.05 28.64
N SER A 220 12.15 -30.54 27.41
CA SER A 220 12.61 -31.13 26.14
C SER A 220 13.88 -30.47 25.56
N ASP A 221 14.38 -29.39 26.18
CA ASP A 221 15.50 -28.58 25.70
C ASP A 221 15.27 -27.90 24.32
N GLU A 222 14.05 -27.42 24.06
CA GLU A 222 13.64 -26.84 22.77
C GLU A 222 13.13 -25.40 22.85
N ILE A 223 13.34 -24.63 21.78
CA ILE A 223 12.70 -23.33 21.53
C ILE A 223 11.94 -23.39 20.21
N SER A 224 10.70 -22.92 20.20
CA SER A 224 9.83 -22.85 19.02
C SER A 224 9.12 -21.50 18.94
N PHE A 225 8.80 -21.09 17.71
CA PHE A 225 8.08 -19.85 17.43
C PHE A 225 6.78 -20.15 16.67
N TYR A 226 5.78 -19.31 16.92
CA TYR A 226 4.44 -19.42 16.32
C TYR A 226 4.07 -18.08 15.69
N ARG A 227 3.46 -18.09 14.51
CA ARG A 227 2.91 -16.90 13.84
C ARG A 227 1.39 -17.01 13.81
N ASN A 228 0.70 -16.11 14.51
CA ASN A 228 -0.76 -16.12 14.67
C ASN A 228 -1.31 -17.49 15.12
N GLY A 229 -0.62 -18.14 16.07
CA GLY A 229 -0.96 -19.49 16.57
C GLY A 229 -0.50 -20.67 15.71
N VAL A 230 -0.02 -20.44 14.49
CA VAL A 230 0.52 -21.51 13.62
C VAL A 230 2.00 -21.73 13.92
N SER A 231 2.42 -22.96 14.18
CA SER A 231 3.82 -23.29 14.46
C SER A 231 4.71 -23.04 13.25
N LEU A 232 5.89 -22.46 13.48
CA LEU A 232 6.98 -22.33 12.51
C LEU A 232 7.99 -23.49 12.61
N GLY A 233 7.70 -24.51 13.42
CA GLY A 233 8.59 -25.63 13.74
C GLY A 233 9.52 -25.34 14.94
N VAL A 234 10.35 -26.32 15.30
CA VAL A 234 11.39 -26.16 16.32
C VAL A 234 12.53 -25.31 15.72
N ALA A 235 12.89 -24.20 16.38
CA ALA A 235 14.00 -23.34 15.96
C ALA A 235 15.33 -23.87 16.49
N PHE A 236 15.35 -24.27 17.76
CA PHE A 236 16.55 -24.73 18.45
C PHE A 236 16.21 -25.95 19.31
N SER A 237 17.11 -26.93 19.33
CA SER A 237 17.00 -28.17 20.12
C SER A 237 18.32 -28.45 20.82
N GLY A 238 18.26 -29.02 22.02
CA GLY A 238 19.44 -29.22 22.87
C GLY A 238 19.99 -27.92 23.47
N ILE A 239 19.11 -26.95 23.78
CA ILE A 239 19.50 -25.72 24.48
C ILE A 239 20.13 -26.04 25.85
N ARG A 240 20.99 -25.15 26.36
CA ARG A 240 21.76 -25.43 27.58
C ARG A 240 20.84 -25.52 28.80
N LYS A 241 20.93 -26.64 29.53
CA LYS A 241 20.26 -26.81 30.83
C LYS A 241 20.75 -25.80 31.85
N MET A 242 19.79 -25.13 32.50
CA MET A 242 20.03 -24.09 33.49
C MET A 242 19.59 -24.51 34.89
N GLY A 243 20.05 -23.77 35.89
CA GLY A 243 19.58 -23.87 37.27
C GLY A 243 18.91 -22.56 37.74
N PRO A 244 18.34 -22.54 38.96
CA PRO A 244 17.79 -21.34 39.56
C PRO A 244 18.79 -20.18 39.52
N GLY A 245 18.35 -19.00 39.06
CA GLY A 245 19.19 -17.80 38.94
C GLY A 245 20.11 -17.75 37.71
N PHE A 246 20.19 -18.81 36.91
CA PHE A 246 20.97 -18.87 35.66
C PHE A 246 20.11 -19.20 34.43
N GLY A 247 18.79 -19.08 34.56
CA GLY A 247 17.82 -19.40 33.52
C GLY A 247 17.79 -18.41 32.35
N TYR A 248 16.89 -18.68 31.43
CA TYR A 248 16.60 -17.84 30.28
C TYR A 248 15.59 -16.75 30.65
N TYR A 249 15.78 -15.58 30.08
CA TYR A 249 14.90 -14.42 30.20
C TYR A 249 14.31 -14.14 28.81
N PRO A 250 13.02 -13.78 28.70
CA PRO A 250 12.48 -13.18 27.48
C PRO A 250 13.30 -11.96 27.13
N ALA A 251 13.67 -11.82 25.86
CA ALA A 251 14.47 -10.71 25.41
C ALA A 251 14.06 -10.28 23.99
N VAL A 252 14.27 -8.99 23.71
CA VAL A 252 14.03 -8.39 22.40
C VAL A 252 15.20 -7.53 21.98
N SER A 253 15.48 -7.48 20.69
CA SER A 253 16.28 -6.43 20.05
C SER A 253 15.51 -5.81 18.89
N LEU A 254 15.53 -4.49 18.80
CA LEU A 254 14.74 -3.69 17.88
C LEU A 254 15.65 -2.72 17.13
N SER A 255 15.57 -2.68 15.80
CA SER A 255 16.20 -1.62 15.01
C SER A 255 15.46 -0.28 15.17
N GLN A 256 16.10 0.83 14.80
CA GLN A 256 15.55 2.18 14.92
C GLN A 256 14.16 2.32 14.26
N GLY A 257 13.21 2.91 14.99
CA GLY A 257 11.81 3.07 14.56
C GLY A 257 10.94 1.82 14.70
N GLU A 258 11.52 0.65 15.02
CA GLU A 258 10.76 -0.58 15.17
C GLU A 258 10.00 -0.63 16.50
N ARG A 259 8.76 -1.16 16.43
CA ARG A 259 7.78 -1.17 17.51
C ARG A 259 7.04 -2.50 17.61
N CYS A 260 6.83 -2.94 18.84
CA CYS A 260 5.99 -4.08 19.17
C CYS A 260 5.38 -3.95 20.56
N VAL A 261 4.31 -4.69 20.82
CA VAL A 261 3.69 -4.83 22.14
C VAL A 261 4.08 -6.17 22.73
N LEU A 262 4.73 -6.15 23.89
CA LEU A 262 5.09 -7.35 24.64
C LEU A 262 3.96 -7.75 25.58
N ASN A 263 3.49 -8.99 25.48
CA ASN A 263 2.53 -9.57 26.42
C ASN A 263 3.14 -10.80 27.08
N PHE A 264 3.52 -10.66 28.35
CA PHE A 264 4.04 -11.75 29.17
C PHE A 264 2.94 -12.54 29.91
N GLY A 265 1.66 -12.19 29.72
CA GLY A 265 0.50 -12.73 30.46
C GLY A 265 -0.32 -11.67 31.20
N ALA A 266 0.08 -10.39 31.12
CA ALA A 266 -0.66 -9.26 31.70
C ALA A 266 -2.01 -9.03 30.99
N ARG A 267 -2.13 -9.44 29.73
CA ARG A 267 -3.40 -9.61 29.01
C ARG A 267 -3.55 -11.07 28.59
N PRO A 268 -4.78 -11.58 28.41
CA PRO A 268 -5.01 -12.89 27.81
C PRO A 268 -4.27 -13.02 26.47
N PHE A 269 -3.64 -14.18 26.24
CA PHE A 269 -3.03 -14.46 24.94
C PHE A 269 -4.10 -14.62 23.85
N LYS A 270 -3.82 -14.11 22.64
CA LYS A 270 -4.71 -14.32 21.49
C LYS A 270 -4.61 -15.74 20.94
N TYR A 271 -3.41 -16.33 21.04
CA TYR A 271 -3.08 -17.66 20.54
C TYR A 271 -2.32 -18.48 21.62
N PRO A 272 -2.96 -18.84 22.74
CA PRO A 272 -2.34 -19.67 23.77
C PRO A 272 -1.96 -21.05 23.20
N ILE A 273 -0.73 -21.49 23.47
CA ILE A 273 -0.23 -22.80 23.00
C ILE A 273 -0.41 -23.84 24.10
N ASN A 274 -1.01 -24.98 23.74
CA ASN A 274 -1.25 -26.08 24.67
C ASN A 274 0.04 -26.51 25.39
N CYS A 275 -0.08 -26.77 26.70
CA CYS A 275 1.00 -27.14 27.61
C CYS A 275 2.05 -26.06 27.93
N TYR A 276 1.99 -24.85 27.35
CA TYR A 276 2.84 -23.73 27.75
C TYR A 276 2.10 -22.80 28.70
N LEU A 277 2.79 -22.34 29.76
CA LEU A 277 2.25 -21.40 30.74
C LEU A 277 2.68 -19.95 30.40
N PRO A 278 1.85 -18.93 30.72
CA PRO A 278 2.29 -17.55 30.68
C PRO A 278 3.38 -17.29 31.73
N LEU A 279 4.16 -16.22 31.54
CA LEU A 279 5.22 -15.83 32.48
C LEU A 279 4.65 -15.03 33.65
N GLN A 280 3.74 -14.10 33.38
CA GLN A 280 2.89 -13.47 34.40
C GLN A 280 1.66 -14.34 34.67
N GLU A 281 1.22 -14.42 35.92
CA GLU A 281 0.03 -15.20 36.26
C GLU A 281 -1.27 -14.49 35.86
N SER A 282 -2.27 -15.26 35.41
CA SER A 282 -3.61 -14.74 35.19
C SER A 282 -4.32 -14.46 36.52
N PRO A 283 -5.11 -13.38 36.66
CA PRO A 283 -5.82 -13.10 37.91
C PRO A 283 -6.78 -14.24 38.32
N PRO A 284 -6.81 -14.66 39.60
CA PRO A 284 -7.60 -15.81 40.06
C PRO A 284 -9.12 -15.61 39.88
N VAL A 285 -9.56 -14.36 39.84
CA VAL A 285 -10.96 -13.94 39.68
C VAL A 285 -11.55 -14.34 38.30
N ASN A 286 -10.71 -14.62 37.30
CA ASN A 286 -11.15 -14.88 35.92
C ASN A 286 -12.14 -16.05 35.78
N VAL A 287 -11.98 -17.12 36.58
CA VAL A 287 -12.89 -18.29 36.53
C VAL A 287 -14.30 -17.92 36.99
N PHE A 288 -14.42 -17.17 38.09
CA PHE A 288 -15.70 -16.76 38.63
C PHE A 288 -16.38 -15.71 37.74
N ALA A 289 -15.61 -14.74 37.22
CA ALA A 289 -16.10 -13.78 36.23
C ALA A 289 -16.65 -14.48 34.96
N THR A 290 -15.98 -15.54 34.49
CA THR A 290 -16.46 -16.36 33.35
C THR A 290 -17.82 -17.01 33.66
N GLN A 291 -17.99 -17.56 34.86
CA GLN A 291 -19.25 -18.19 35.29
C GLN A 291 -20.41 -17.18 35.36
N LEU A 292 -20.16 -15.95 35.82
CA LEU A 292 -21.17 -14.88 35.84
C LEU A 292 -21.61 -14.46 34.42
N LEU A 293 -20.66 -14.29 33.49
CA LEU A 293 -20.96 -14.00 32.09
C LEU A 293 -21.72 -15.15 31.39
N GLN A 294 -21.41 -16.41 31.71
CA GLN A 294 -22.20 -17.56 31.25
C GLN A 294 -23.65 -17.55 31.77
N CYS A 295 -23.89 -17.07 33.00
CA CYS A 295 -25.24 -16.89 33.51
C CYS A 295 -26.00 -15.80 32.73
N LEU A 296 -25.34 -14.69 32.39
CA LEU A 296 -25.93 -13.66 31.51
C LEU A 296 -26.20 -14.19 30.10
N SER A 297 -25.30 -14.99 29.50
CA SER A 297 -25.53 -15.61 28.19
C SER A 297 -26.77 -16.53 28.21
N ARG A 298 -26.94 -17.35 29.27
CA ARG A 298 -28.14 -18.18 29.45
C ARG A 298 -29.42 -17.36 29.63
N LEU A 299 -29.37 -16.25 30.37
CA LEU A 299 -30.51 -15.33 30.54
C LEU A 299 -30.93 -14.69 29.20
N LEU A 300 -29.98 -14.22 28.40
CA LEU A 300 -30.24 -13.65 27.06
C LEU A 300 -30.71 -14.72 26.05
N GLY A 301 -30.18 -15.95 26.17
CA GLY A 301 -30.57 -17.10 25.34
C GLY A 301 -32.04 -17.49 25.45
N MET A 302 -32.72 -17.13 26.55
CA MET A 302 -34.17 -17.32 26.69
C MET A 302 -34.95 -16.51 25.64
N ASP A 303 -34.57 -15.25 25.39
CA ASP A 303 -35.21 -14.38 24.39
C ASP A 303 -35.01 -14.93 22.96
N LYS A 304 -33.76 -15.30 22.63
CA LYS A 304 -33.40 -15.90 21.34
C LYS A 304 -34.22 -17.17 21.05
N ALA A 305 -34.57 -17.94 22.09
CA ALA A 305 -35.40 -19.13 21.97
C ALA A 305 -36.91 -18.84 21.94
N GLU A 306 -37.40 -17.76 22.57
CA GLU A 306 -38.79 -17.28 22.43
C GLU A 306 -39.07 -16.75 21.01
N ARG A 307 -38.10 -16.08 20.39
CA ARG A 307 -38.20 -15.52 19.03
C ARG A 307 -38.04 -16.56 17.90
N SER A 308 -37.54 -17.77 18.16
CA SER A 308 -37.17 -18.75 17.11
C SER A 308 -38.04 -20.02 17.08
N SER A 309 -39.05 -20.02 16.21
CA SER A 309 -39.89 -21.17 15.80
C SER A 309 -40.83 -21.78 16.87
N VAL A 310 -42.03 -22.15 16.42
CA VAL A 310 -43.13 -22.72 17.21
C VAL A 310 -42.73 -23.99 17.97
N GLU A 311 -41.73 -24.73 17.49
CA GLU A 311 -41.34 -26.03 18.02
C GLU A 311 -40.44 -25.93 19.27
N LYS A 312 -39.58 -24.89 19.36
CA LYS A 312 -38.82 -24.57 20.59
C LYS A 312 -39.71 -23.96 21.67
N SER A 313 -40.75 -23.23 21.29
CA SER A 313 -41.72 -22.61 22.21
C SER A 313 -42.36 -23.62 23.19
N ARG A 314 -42.52 -24.89 22.79
CA ARG A 314 -43.01 -25.97 23.70
C ARG A 314 -42.10 -26.25 24.89
N ARG A 315 -40.79 -26.01 24.79
CA ARG A 315 -39.84 -26.13 25.92
C ARG A 315 -39.87 -24.92 26.85
N LEU A 316 -40.09 -23.73 26.29
CA LEU A 316 -40.10 -22.45 27.03
C LEU A 316 -41.35 -22.20 27.85
N LYS A 317 -42.50 -22.82 27.53
CA LYS A 317 -43.71 -22.76 28.36
C LYS A 317 -43.50 -23.20 29.82
N ARG A 318 -42.37 -23.85 30.13
CA ARG A 318 -41.94 -24.30 31.46
C ARG A 318 -41.33 -23.18 32.33
N PHE A 319 -40.86 -22.10 31.72
CA PHE A 319 -40.14 -21.02 32.40
C PHE A 319 -40.99 -19.76 32.56
N VAL A 320 -40.54 -18.86 33.44
CA VAL A 320 -41.16 -17.55 33.65
C VAL A 320 -40.72 -16.58 32.55
N SER A 321 -41.65 -15.73 32.09
CA SER A 321 -41.40 -14.70 31.06
C SER A 321 -40.20 -13.83 31.42
N LEU A 322 -39.30 -13.66 30.44
CA LEU A 322 -38.04 -12.94 30.60
C LEU A 322 -38.22 -11.51 31.13
N GLU A 323 -39.24 -10.79 30.66
CA GLU A 323 -39.52 -9.40 31.07
C GLU A 323 -39.68 -9.23 32.60
N LYS A 324 -40.17 -10.25 33.30
CA LYS A 324 -40.39 -10.21 34.75
C LYS A 324 -39.14 -10.47 35.58
N ILE A 325 -38.16 -11.16 35.02
CA ILE A 325 -36.96 -11.64 35.73
C ILE A 325 -35.67 -10.98 35.25
N PHE A 326 -35.66 -10.42 34.03
CA PHE A 326 -34.45 -9.90 33.40
C PHE A 326 -33.76 -8.86 34.27
N ASN A 327 -34.49 -7.84 34.76
CA ASN A 327 -33.92 -6.78 35.58
C ASN A 327 -33.29 -7.31 36.89
N PRO A 328 -34.04 -7.94 37.83
CA PRO A 328 -33.44 -8.36 39.10
C PRO A 328 -32.33 -9.40 38.95
N VAL A 329 -32.42 -10.29 37.95
CA VAL A 329 -31.37 -11.29 37.68
C VAL A 329 -30.13 -10.67 37.04
N SER A 330 -30.29 -9.85 36.00
CA SER A 330 -29.15 -9.19 35.33
C SER A 330 -28.43 -8.22 36.27
N HIS A 331 -29.17 -7.45 37.07
CA HIS A 331 -28.58 -6.52 38.04
C HIS A 331 -27.87 -7.28 39.15
N GLY A 332 -28.47 -8.33 39.72
CA GLY A 332 -27.80 -9.15 40.75
C GLY A 332 -26.53 -9.85 40.26
N ILE A 333 -26.47 -10.28 38.99
CA ILE A 333 -25.25 -10.82 38.38
C ILE A 333 -24.21 -9.71 38.13
N CYS A 334 -24.63 -8.57 37.56
CA CYS A 334 -23.72 -7.46 37.26
C CYS A 334 -23.16 -6.81 38.54
N GLU A 335 -23.93 -6.73 39.62
CA GLU A 335 -23.50 -6.18 40.90
C GLU A 335 -22.38 -7.02 41.53
N GLU A 336 -22.46 -8.36 41.46
CA GLU A 336 -21.35 -9.24 41.85
C GLU A 336 -20.18 -9.15 40.85
N PHE A 337 -20.44 -9.10 39.54
CA PHE A 337 -19.39 -8.97 38.53
C PHE A 337 -18.57 -7.68 38.71
N PHE A 338 -19.20 -6.52 38.89
CA PHE A 338 -18.50 -5.27 39.16
C PHE A 338 -17.85 -5.23 40.56
N SER A 339 -18.45 -5.87 41.58
CA SER A 339 -17.80 -6.04 42.89
C SER A 339 -16.46 -6.80 42.81
N LEU A 340 -16.32 -7.73 41.86
CA LEU A 340 -15.05 -8.44 41.60
C LEU A 340 -14.02 -7.58 40.86
N LEU A 341 -14.48 -6.66 40.02
CA LEU A 341 -13.64 -5.78 39.20
C LEU A 341 -13.08 -4.60 39.99
N GLU A 342 -13.84 -4.08 40.97
CA GLU A 342 -13.41 -2.98 41.84
C GLU A 342 -12.25 -3.33 42.78
N ALA A 343 -11.89 -4.62 42.89
CA ALA A 343 -10.79 -5.08 43.75
C ALA A 343 -9.39 -4.72 43.23
N ASP A 344 -9.17 -4.68 41.91
CA ASP A 344 -7.87 -4.40 41.30
C ASP A 344 -8.02 -3.99 39.81
N ALA A 345 -7.45 -2.85 39.43
CA ALA A 345 -7.46 -2.36 38.05
C ALA A 345 -6.86 -3.35 37.03
N ARG A 346 -5.92 -4.21 37.45
CA ARG A 346 -5.35 -5.27 36.57
C ARG A 346 -6.38 -6.33 36.20
N ILE A 347 -7.37 -6.59 37.07
CA ILE A 347 -8.48 -7.51 36.77
C ILE A 347 -9.37 -6.87 35.69
N ILE A 348 -9.64 -5.57 35.76
CA ILE A 348 -10.43 -4.83 34.76
C ILE A 348 -9.81 -4.95 33.37
N GLU A 349 -8.50 -4.72 33.26
CA GLU A 349 -7.79 -4.87 31.99
C GLU A 349 -7.86 -6.32 31.47
N TYR A 350 -7.49 -7.31 32.30
CA TYR A 350 -7.44 -8.72 31.88
C TYR A 350 -8.83 -9.26 31.47
N VAL A 351 -9.87 -8.95 32.25
CA VAL A 351 -11.26 -9.37 31.99
C VAL A 351 -11.83 -8.65 30.77
N GLY A 352 -11.56 -7.34 30.63
CA GLY A 352 -12.01 -6.51 29.51
C GLY A 352 -11.45 -6.98 28.17
N TRP A 353 -10.13 -7.24 28.10
CA TRP A 353 -9.46 -7.72 26.88
C TRP A 353 -9.76 -9.19 26.54
N GLY A 354 -10.22 -9.99 27.50
CA GLY A 354 -10.48 -11.42 27.33
C GLY A 354 -11.95 -11.78 27.31
N ILE A 355 -12.43 -12.27 28.46
CA ILE A 355 -13.72 -12.94 28.57
C ILE A 355 -14.90 -11.99 28.31
N LEU A 356 -14.79 -10.70 28.64
CA LEU A 356 -15.88 -9.77 28.42
C LEU A 356 -15.98 -9.34 26.95
N LEU A 357 -14.86 -9.03 26.28
CA LEU A 357 -14.85 -8.83 24.83
C LEU A 357 -15.40 -10.06 24.10
N SER A 358 -14.97 -11.26 24.49
CA SER A 358 -15.46 -12.52 23.92
C SER A 358 -16.98 -12.66 24.08
N PHE A 359 -17.50 -12.41 25.28
CA PHE A 359 -18.94 -12.41 25.57
C PHE A 359 -19.71 -11.38 24.74
N MET A 360 -19.21 -10.14 24.63
CA MET A 360 -19.87 -9.11 23.81
C MET A 360 -19.93 -9.50 22.33
N MET A 361 -18.85 -10.09 21.79
CA MET A 361 -18.80 -10.59 20.41
C MET A 361 -19.74 -11.80 20.20
N GLU A 362 -19.89 -12.69 21.19
CA GLU A 362 -20.86 -13.80 21.17
C GLU A 362 -22.32 -13.29 21.20
N VAL A 363 -22.62 -12.33 22.09
CA VAL A 363 -23.97 -11.75 22.23
C VAL A 363 -24.37 -11.02 20.94
N PHE A 364 -23.46 -10.21 20.39
CA PHE A 364 -23.61 -9.47 19.13
C PHE A 364 -23.76 -10.41 17.92
N GLY A 365 -23.00 -11.50 17.89
CA GLY A 365 -22.89 -12.41 16.75
C GLY A 365 -21.87 -11.89 15.73
N LEU A 366 -20.91 -12.75 15.35
CA LEU A 366 -19.81 -12.38 14.44
C LEU A 366 -20.26 -12.12 12.99
N GLN A 367 -21.43 -12.59 12.59
CA GLN A 367 -21.97 -12.49 11.23
C GLN A 367 -23.39 -11.93 11.23
N VAL A 368 -23.80 -11.35 10.10
CA VAL A 368 -25.13 -10.76 9.90
C VAL A 368 -26.20 -11.86 9.81
N PRO A 369 -27.40 -11.69 10.42
CA PRO A 369 -27.84 -10.53 11.19
C PRO A 369 -27.30 -10.52 12.63
N HIS A 370 -26.67 -9.40 13.01
CA HIS A 370 -26.22 -9.16 14.38
C HIS A 370 -27.41 -8.94 15.33
N ASP A 371 -27.30 -9.43 16.57
CA ASP A 371 -28.31 -9.22 17.61
C ASP A 371 -28.01 -7.96 18.43
N TYR A 372 -28.23 -6.81 17.79
CA TYR A 372 -28.20 -5.50 18.43
C TYR A 372 -29.09 -5.45 19.68
N SER A 373 -30.24 -6.12 19.67
CA SER A 373 -31.22 -6.02 20.77
C SER A 373 -30.77 -6.69 22.07
N SER A 374 -30.07 -7.82 22.00
CA SER A 374 -29.48 -8.46 23.18
C SER A 374 -28.27 -7.69 23.68
N LEU A 375 -27.47 -7.13 22.76
CA LEU A 375 -26.30 -6.35 23.10
C LEU A 375 -26.66 -5.01 23.77
N ASP A 376 -27.64 -4.28 23.23
CA ASP A 376 -28.13 -3.03 23.81
C ASP A 376 -28.57 -3.24 25.26
N ARG A 377 -29.33 -4.31 25.55
CA ARG A 377 -29.72 -4.65 26.93
C ARG A 377 -28.54 -4.93 27.86
N VAL A 378 -27.48 -5.58 27.37
CA VAL A 378 -26.26 -5.79 28.16
C VAL A 378 -25.59 -4.46 28.47
N VAL A 379 -25.42 -3.61 27.46
CA VAL A 379 -24.78 -2.30 27.60
C VAL A 379 -25.60 -1.38 28.51
N ASP A 380 -26.93 -1.37 28.39
CA ASP A 380 -27.86 -0.62 29.25
C ASP A 380 -27.76 -1.02 30.73
N VAL A 381 -27.61 -2.32 31.03
CA VAL A 381 -27.41 -2.78 32.41
C VAL A 381 -26.01 -2.43 32.90
N PHE A 382 -24.98 -2.60 32.07
CA PHE A 382 -23.59 -2.34 32.45
C PHE A 382 -23.34 -0.86 32.78
N LEU A 383 -23.86 0.07 31.98
CA LEU A 383 -23.68 1.51 32.16
C LEU A 383 -24.26 2.07 33.49
N GLN A 384 -25.11 1.31 34.18
CA GLN A 384 -25.65 1.69 35.48
C GLN A 384 -24.66 1.51 36.65
N PHE A 385 -23.55 0.80 36.44
CA PHE A 385 -22.53 0.54 37.46
C PHE A 385 -21.32 1.46 37.31
N GLN A 386 -20.72 1.92 38.42
CA GLN A 386 -19.64 2.91 38.38
C GLN A 386 -18.36 2.38 37.69
N GLY A 387 -18.00 1.11 37.93
CA GLY A 387 -16.85 0.45 37.28
C GLY A 387 -16.99 0.21 35.77
N SER A 388 -18.14 0.53 35.17
CA SER A 388 -18.39 0.30 33.73
C SER A 388 -17.51 1.13 32.81
N ARG A 389 -17.17 2.37 33.20
CA ARG A 389 -16.34 3.28 32.38
C ARG A 389 -14.98 2.67 32.09
N SER A 390 -14.25 2.27 33.14
CA SER A 390 -12.91 1.70 32.97
C SER A 390 -12.92 0.39 32.18
N ILE A 391 -13.95 -0.46 32.31
CA ILE A 391 -13.99 -1.68 31.49
C ILE A 391 -14.35 -1.40 30.03
N PHE A 392 -15.21 -0.42 29.74
CA PHE A 392 -15.50 0.01 28.37
C PHE A 392 -14.30 0.69 27.69
N GLU A 393 -13.46 1.44 28.41
CA GLU A 393 -12.18 1.94 27.88
C GLU A 393 -11.29 0.78 27.39
N HIS A 394 -11.15 -0.28 28.19
CA HIS A 394 -10.38 -1.47 27.82
C HIS A 394 -11.02 -2.25 26.66
N ILE A 395 -12.36 -2.37 26.60
CA ILE A 395 -13.07 -2.98 25.46
C ILE A 395 -12.80 -2.18 24.17
N ILE A 396 -12.91 -0.85 24.21
CA ILE A 396 -12.68 0.01 23.04
C ILE A 396 -11.23 -0.13 22.54
N GLN A 397 -10.25 -0.16 23.44
CA GLN A 397 -8.86 -0.44 23.09
C GLN A 397 -8.66 -1.86 22.52
N ALA A 398 -9.33 -2.87 23.08
CA ALA A 398 -9.24 -4.25 22.64
C ALA A 398 -9.89 -4.47 21.25
N LEU A 399 -11.01 -3.80 20.96
CA LEU A 399 -11.64 -3.79 19.63
C LEU A 399 -10.71 -3.15 18.58
N SER A 400 -10.07 -2.03 18.93
CA SER A 400 -9.09 -1.35 18.08
C SER A 400 -7.85 -2.22 17.80
N CYS A 401 -7.33 -2.93 18.81
CA CYS A 401 -6.26 -3.92 18.62
C CYS A 401 -6.73 -5.17 17.84
N GLY A 402 -7.99 -5.56 17.99
CA GLY A 402 -8.64 -6.59 17.18
C GLY A 402 -8.59 -6.24 15.70
N CYS A 403 -8.87 -4.98 15.33
CA CYS A 403 -8.76 -4.49 13.96
C CYS A 403 -7.33 -4.59 13.41
N LYS A 404 -6.31 -4.19 14.19
CA LYS A 404 -4.88 -4.30 13.82
C LYS A 404 -4.44 -5.74 13.56
N THR A 405 -4.92 -6.68 14.36
CA THR A 405 -4.39 -8.05 14.44
C THR A 405 -5.27 -9.11 13.76
N ALA A 406 -6.38 -8.73 13.15
CA ALA A 406 -7.26 -9.65 12.44
C ALA A 406 -6.74 -9.95 11.03
N SER A 407 -6.30 -11.18 10.79
CA SER A 407 -6.07 -11.71 9.45
C SER A 407 -7.39 -11.95 8.72
N MET A 408 -7.38 -11.87 7.39
CA MET A 408 -8.56 -12.19 6.57
C MET A 408 -8.60 -13.69 6.23
N VAL A 409 -9.76 -14.31 6.46
CA VAL A 409 -9.99 -15.75 6.34
C VAL A 409 -11.08 -16.00 5.29
N LEU A 410 -10.74 -16.75 4.23
CA LEU A 410 -11.62 -16.94 3.07
C LEU A 410 -12.98 -17.57 3.43
N THR A 411 -13.03 -18.48 4.41
CA THR A 411 -14.26 -19.15 4.86
C THR A 411 -15.21 -18.27 5.65
N GLU A 412 -14.77 -17.08 6.05
CA GLU A 412 -15.56 -16.09 6.79
C GLU A 412 -16.05 -14.93 5.90
N CYS A 413 -15.59 -14.85 4.65
CA CYS A 413 -16.01 -13.81 3.72
C CYS A 413 -17.55 -13.83 3.51
N PRO A 414 -18.22 -12.66 3.47
CA PRO A 414 -17.65 -11.30 3.44
C PRO A 414 -17.38 -10.68 4.83
N TYR A 415 -17.60 -11.38 5.94
CA TYR A 415 -17.56 -10.82 7.31
C TYR A 415 -16.28 -11.20 8.07
N SER A 416 -15.11 -11.06 7.43
CA SER A 416 -13.80 -11.44 7.98
C SER A 416 -12.88 -10.22 8.24
N GLY A 417 -11.67 -10.48 8.75
CA GLY A 417 -10.68 -9.45 9.07
C GLY A 417 -11.16 -8.54 10.20
N SER A 418 -10.99 -7.22 10.05
CA SER A 418 -11.40 -6.23 11.06
C SER A 418 -12.92 -6.02 11.14
N TYR A 419 -13.72 -6.57 10.21
CA TYR A 419 -15.16 -6.33 10.13
C TYR A 419 -15.94 -6.53 11.44
N PRO A 420 -15.88 -7.68 12.16
CA PRO A 420 -16.73 -7.90 13.33
C PRO A 420 -16.37 -6.96 14.49
N TYR A 421 -15.09 -6.63 14.67
CA TYR A 421 -14.63 -5.66 15.67
C TYR A 421 -15.13 -4.25 15.36
N LEU A 422 -15.05 -3.83 14.08
CA LEU A 422 -15.57 -2.56 13.60
C LEU A 422 -17.10 -2.48 13.72
N ALA A 423 -17.82 -3.54 13.35
CA ALA A 423 -19.27 -3.58 13.42
C ALA A 423 -19.78 -3.44 14.87
N LEU A 424 -19.10 -4.09 15.83
CA LEU A 424 -19.37 -3.91 17.25
C LEU A 424 -19.01 -2.49 17.73
N ALA A 425 -17.82 -1.98 17.37
CA ALA A 425 -17.38 -0.62 17.71
C ALA A 425 -18.35 0.46 17.21
N CYS A 426 -18.71 0.43 15.92
CA CYS A 426 -19.69 1.35 15.33
C CYS A 426 -21.06 1.30 16.02
N HIS A 427 -21.48 0.14 16.54
CA HIS A 427 -22.75 0.04 17.25
C HIS A 427 -22.67 0.61 18.67
N ILE A 428 -21.67 0.24 19.48
CA ILE A 428 -21.56 0.75 20.86
C ILE A 428 -21.26 2.26 20.89
N LEU A 429 -20.47 2.76 19.94
CA LEU A 429 -20.11 4.19 19.85
C LEU A 429 -21.24 5.10 19.31
N ARG A 430 -22.40 4.55 18.95
CA ARG A 430 -23.62 5.37 18.73
C ARG A 430 -24.17 5.95 20.04
N ARG A 431 -23.77 5.41 21.19
CA ARG A 431 -24.15 5.90 22.52
C ARG A 431 -23.24 7.05 22.90
N GLU A 432 -23.83 8.21 23.16
CA GLU A 432 -23.11 9.45 23.48
C GLU A 432 -22.12 9.25 24.64
N GLU A 433 -22.54 8.55 25.70
CA GLU A 433 -21.70 8.24 26.87
C GLU A 433 -20.40 7.51 26.51
N LEU A 434 -20.45 6.55 25.58
CA LEU A 434 -19.30 5.76 25.14
C LEU A 434 -18.44 6.50 24.10
N MET A 435 -19.05 7.35 23.26
CA MET A 435 -18.31 8.25 22.37
C MET A 435 -17.54 9.31 23.19
N VAL A 436 -18.16 9.90 24.21
CA VAL A 436 -17.53 10.84 25.14
C VAL A 436 -16.42 10.16 25.94
N LEU A 437 -16.61 8.91 26.37
CA LEU A 437 -15.57 8.10 27.04
C LEU A 437 -14.35 7.88 26.13
N TRP A 438 -14.57 7.46 24.87
CA TRP A 438 -13.49 7.28 23.90
C TRP A 438 -12.77 8.59 23.58
N TRP A 439 -13.51 9.67 23.32
CA TRP A 439 -12.95 10.98 22.98
C TRP A 439 -12.12 11.60 24.12
N ASN A 440 -12.51 11.39 25.39
CA ASN A 440 -11.72 11.83 26.55
C ASN A 440 -10.50 10.94 26.84
N SER A 441 -10.32 9.82 26.13
CA SER A 441 -9.17 8.93 26.35
C SER A 441 -7.88 9.60 25.90
N LEU A 442 -6.82 9.52 26.72
CA LEU A 442 -5.46 9.94 26.35
C LEU A 442 -4.94 9.21 25.09
N ASP A 443 -5.54 8.06 24.78
CA ASP A 443 -5.21 7.21 23.64
C ASP A 443 -6.13 7.41 22.42
N PHE A 444 -7.02 8.41 22.41
CA PHE A 444 -8.06 8.60 21.39
C PHE A 444 -7.54 8.39 19.95
N GLU A 445 -6.44 9.07 19.59
CA GLU A 445 -5.82 8.97 18.27
C GLU A 445 -5.27 7.58 17.97
N PHE A 446 -4.53 6.98 18.89
CA PHE A 446 -3.96 5.63 18.73
C PHE A 446 -5.05 4.56 18.59
N ILE A 447 -6.15 4.71 19.33
CA ILE A 447 -7.33 3.85 19.22
C ILE A 447 -8.00 4.05 17.85
N PHE A 448 -8.12 5.29 17.37
CA PHE A 448 -8.73 5.58 16.07
C PHE A 448 -7.86 5.07 14.90
N GLU A 449 -6.54 5.22 14.99
CA GLU A 449 -5.58 4.59 14.08
C GLU A 449 -5.74 3.07 14.05
N GLY A 450 -5.90 2.42 15.21
CA GLY A 450 -6.13 0.98 15.26
C GLY A 450 -7.45 0.56 14.62
N PHE A 451 -8.55 1.32 14.79
CA PHE A 451 -9.80 1.06 14.07
C PHE A 451 -9.66 1.22 12.55
N LEU A 452 -8.92 2.22 12.07
CA LEU A 452 -8.67 2.44 10.64
C LEU A 452 -7.60 1.51 10.04
N SER A 453 -6.93 0.69 10.87
CA SER A 453 -5.89 -0.21 10.40
C SER A 453 -6.46 -1.43 9.66
N ARG A 454 -5.66 -1.96 8.73
CA ARG A 454 -5.93 -3.24 8.07
C ARG A 454 -4.64 -4.00 7.91
N LYS A 455 -4.59 -5.21 8.48
CA LYS A 455 -3.46 -6.13 8.31
C LYS A 455 -3.24 -6.45 6.83
N ASN A 456 -2.04 -6.19 6.33
CA ASN A 456 -1.65 -6.53 4.96
C ASN A 456 -1.13 -7.98 4.91
N PRO A 457 -1.55 -8.81 3.95
CA PRO A 457 -1.13 -10.21 3.87
C PRO A 457 0.31 -10.35 3.33
N ASN A 458 1.05 -11.33 3.83
CA ASN A 458 2.32 -11.79 3.24
C ASN A 458 2.09 -12.89 2.16
N ARG A 459 3.18 -13.44 1.61
CA ARG A 459 3.16 -14.56 0.64
C ARG A 459 2.35 -15.78 1.12
N GLN A 460 2.52 -16.20 2.38
CA GLN A 460 1.83 -17.35 2.95
C GLN A 460 0.34 -17.06 3.23
N ASP A 461 0.01 -15.86 3.69
CA ASP A 461 -1.37 -15.42 3.90
C ASP A 461 -2.12 -15.38 2.55
N LEU A 462 -1.49 -14.83 1.51
CA LEU A 462 -2.02 -14.81 0.15
C LEU A 462 -2.20 -16.22 -0.44
N GLN A 463 -1.36 -17.18 -0.08
CA GLN A 463 -1.53 -18.58 -0.49
C GLN A 463 -2.77 -19.21 0.15
N CYS A 464 -3.07 -18.90 1.42
CA CYS A 464 -4.29 -19.35 2.10
C CYS A 464 -5.55 -18.61 1.60
N MET A 465 -5.44 -17.32 1.30
CA MET A 465 -6.54 -16.49 0.82
C MET A 465 -6.88 -16.75 -0.65
N ILE A 466 -5.88 -17.06 -1.50
CA ILE A 466 -6.01 -17.30 -2.94
C ILE A 466 -5.35 -18.65 -3.28
N PRO A 467 -5.98 -19.79 -2.91
CA PRO A 467 -5.38 -21.11 -3.09
C PRO A 467 -5.25 -21.45 -4.58
N SER A 468 -6.35 -21.33 -5.33
CA SER A 468 -6.40 -21.46 -6.79
C SER A 468 -5.86 -20.20 -7.47
N VAL A 469 -4.92 -20.37 -8.38
CA VAL A 469 -4.29 -19.29 -9.16
C VAL A 469 -4.48 -19.59 -10.64
N TRP A 470 -4.56 -18.57 -11.47
CA TRP A 470 -4.68 -18.71 -12.92
C TRP A 470 -4.14 -17.47 -13.64
N TRP A 471 -3.61 -17.65 -14.85
CA TRP A 471 -3.25 -16.54 -15.75
C TRP A 471 -3.44 -16.94 -17.22
N PRO A 472 -3.57 -15.97 -18.15
CA PRO A 472 -3.68 -16.25 -19.58
C PRO A 472 -2.48 -17.08 -20.09
N GLY A 473 -2.76 -18.16 -20.81
CA GLY A 473 -1.72 -19.07 -21.31
C GLY A 473 -1.23 -20.13 -20.31
N SER A 474 -1.71 -20.11 -19.06
CA SER A 474 -1.46 -21.20 -18.12
C SER A 474 -2.04 -22.53 -18.63
N CYS A 475 -1.34 -23.63 -18.36
CA CYS A 475 -1.83 -24.99 -18.63
C CYS A 475 -2.65 -25.57 -17.46
N GLU A 476 -3.26 -24.71 -16.65
CA GLU A 476 -4.10 -25.07 -15.52
C GLU A 476 -5.56 -25.16 -15.98
N ASP A 477 -6.36 -26.03 -15.34
CA ASP A 477 -7.74 -26.30 -15.78
C ASP A 477 -8.62 -25.04 -15.70
N ILE A 478 -9.63 -24.95 -16.57
CA ILE A 478 -10.63 -23.84 -16.59
C ILE A 478 -11.37 -23.70 -15.23
N SER A 479 -11.38 -24.76 -14.41
CA SER A 479 -11.86 -24.73 -13.03
C SER A 479 -11.03 -23.80 -12.13
N TYR A 480 -9.73 -23.63 -12.38
CA TYR A 480 -8.85 -22.73 -11.61
C TYR A 480 -9.17 -21.26 -11.89
N GLU A 481 -9.43 -20.88 -13.15
CA GLU A 481 -9.91 -19.53 -13.52
C GLU A 481 -11.20 -19.19 -12.77
N SER A 482 -12.19 -20.09 -12.84
CA SER A 482 -13.49 -19.94 -12.18
C SER A 482 -13.36 -19.87 -10.65
N SER A 483 -12.50 -20.72 -10.07
CA SER A 483 -12.24 -20.76 -8.63
C SER A 483 -11.52 -19.50 -8.14
N MET A 484 -10.52 -19.01 -8.88
CA MET A 484 -9.82 -17.78 -8.56
C MET A 484 -10.77 -16.58 -8.66
N MET A 485 -11.60 -16.50 -9.70
CA MET A 485 -12.62 -15.45 -9.83
C MET A 485 -13.52 -15.40 -8.58
N LEU A 486 -14.18 -16.50 -8.23
CA LEU A 486 -15.06 -16.58 -7.05
C LEU A 486 -14.34 -16.17 -5.75
N THR A 487 -13.10 -16.62 -5.57
CA THR A 487 -12.26 -16.27 -4.42
C THR A 487 -11.97 -14.76 -4.36
N THR A 488 -11.56 -14.17 -5.48
CA THR A 488 -11.28 -12.73 -5.57
C THR A 488 -12.53 -11.86 -5.38
N THR A 489 -13.70 -12.31 -5.85
CA THR A 489 -14.99 -11.67 -5.57
C THR A 489 -15.32 -11.66 -4.08
N ALA A 490 -15.23 -12.81 -3.40
CA ALA A 490 -15.52 -12.92 -1.97
C ALA A 490 -14.58 -12.05 -1.11
N LEU A 491 -13.28 -11.99 -1.47
CA LEU A 491 -12.31 -11.10 -0.83
C LEU A 491 -12.60 -9.61 -1.11
N SER A 492 -13.05 -9.27 -2.32
CA SER A 492 -13.46 -7.90 -2.68
C SER A 492 -14.72 -7.45 -1.92
N GLU A 493 -15.68 -8.35 -1.69
CA GLU A 493 -16.82 -8.07 -0.82
C GLU A 493 -16.39 -7.85 0.64
N ALA A 494 -15.47 -8.68 1.15
CA ALA A 494 -14.95 -8.53 2.51
C ALA A 494 -14.21 -7.20 2.73
N VAL A 495 -13.33 -6.81 1.81
CA VAL A 495 -12.67 -5.50 1.82
C VAL A 495 -13.70 -4.36 1.76
N SER A 496 -14.72 -4.49 0.91
CA SER A 496 -15.79 -3.49 0.81
C SER A 496 -16.59 -3.35 2.11
N LYS A 497 -16.82 -4.45 2.85
CA LYS A 497 -17.51 -4.44 4.15
C LYS A 497 -16.66 -3.85 5.29
N ILE A 498 -15.35 -4.07 5.29
CA ILE A 498 -14.43 -3.36 6.20
C ILE A 498 -14.48 -1.85 5.91
N GLU A 499 -14.36 -1.47 4.64
CA GLU A 499 -14.37 -0.06 4.23
C GLU A 499 -15.72 0.63 4.50
N GLU A 500 -16.85 -0.09 4.42
CA GLU A 500 -18.16 0.39 4.84
C GLU A 500 -18.18 0.78 6.32
N LYS A 501 -17.56 -0.03 7.20
CA LYS A 501 -17.48 0.26 8.64
C LYS A 501 -16.44 1.32 9.00
N HIS A 502 -15.31 1.42 8.28
CA HIS A 502 -14.42 2.58 8.42
C HIS A 502 -15.18 3.90 8.16
N ARG A 503 -16.02 3.94 7.12
CA ARG A 503 -16.84 5.11 6.79
C ARG A 503 -17.90 5.39 7.86
N GLU A 504 -18.60 4.35 8.34
CA GLU A 504 -19.57 4.48 9.42
C GLU A 504 -18.93 5.05 10.71
N LEU A 505 -17.76 4.54 11.11
CA LEU A 505 -17.04 5.05 12.28
C LEU A 505 -16.63 6.52 12.10
N CYS A 506 -16.05 6.88 10.96
CA CYS A 506 -15.70 8.28 10.68
C CYS A 506 -16.94 9.19 10.63
N LEU A 507 -18.08 8.73 10.11
CA LEU A 507 -19.34 9.48 10.16
C LEU A 507 -19.80 9.73 11.60
N LEU A 508 -19.69 8.74 12.51
CA LEU A 508 -20.01 8.94 13.93
C LEU A 508 -19.11 10.02 14.55
N VAL A 509 -17.81 10.00 14.28
CA VAL A 509 -16.85 11.02 14.78
C VAL A 509 -17.10 12.41 14.14
N ILE A 510 -17.54 12.48 12.89
CA ILE A 510 -17.93 13.75 12.23
C ILE A 510 -19.24 14.30 12.82
N GLN A 511 -20.20 13.44 13.15
CA GLN A 511 -21.49 13.83 13.74
C GLN A 511 -21.39 14.19 15.22
N PHE A 512 -20.38 13.67 15.93
CA PHE A 512 -20.15 13.94 17.34
C PHE A 512 -19.82 15.41 17.61
N ILE A 513 -20.50 15.98 18.61
CA ILE A 513 -20.24 17.32 19.15
C ILE A 513 -19.71 17.15 20.57
N PRO A 514 -18.44 17.46 20.85
CA PRO A 514 -17.88 17.32 22.19
C PRO A 514 -18.60 18.17 23.24
N PRO A 515 -18.87 17.63 24.45
CA PRO A 515 -19.61 18.33 25.52
C PRO A 515 -18.72 19.34 26.26
N ILE A 516 -18.23 20.34 25.54
CA ILE A 516 -17.36 21.42 26.05
C ILE A 516 -17.96 22.81 25.82
N SER A 517 -17.49 23.80 26.58
CA SER A 517 -17.93 25.20 26.48
C SER A 517 -16.77 26.11 26.04
N PRO A 518 -16.90 26.87 24.93
CA PRO A 518 -18.03 26.87 23.98
C PRO A 518 -18.11 25.57 23.17
N PRO A 519 -19.32 25.18 22.70
CA PRO A 519 -19.50 23.98 21.88
C PRO A 519 -18.79 24.12 20.53
N GLN A 520 -18.18 23.03 20.08
CA GLN A 520 -17.55 22.96 18.76
C GLN A 520 -18.56 22.63 17.66
N PHE A 521 -18.21 22.89 16.41
CA PHE A 521 -19.01 22.49 15.25
C PHE A 521 -18.82 21.00 14.91
N PRO A 522 -19.82 20.32 14.33
CA PRO A 522 -19.66 18.98 13.76
C PRO A 522 -18.45 18.90 12.81
N GLY A 523 -17.77 17.76 12.82
CA GLY A 523 -16.55 17.53 12.04
C GLY A 523 -15.27 18.08 12.66
N SER A 524 -15.33 18.88 13.72
CA SER A 524 -14.16 19.43 14.42
C SER A 524 -13.19 18.36 14.91
N VAL A 525 -13.68 17.35 15.64
CA VAL A 525 -12.87 16.23 16.15
C VAL A 525 -12.17 15.48 15.01
N PHE A 526 -12.91 15.19 13.93
CA PHE A 526 -12.36 14.52 12.76
C PHE A 526 -11.33 15.37 12.01
N ARG A 527 -11.55 16.69 11.91
CA ARG A 527 -10.60 17.66 11.33
C ARG A 527 -9.30 17.67 12.12
N THR A 528 -9.36 17.77 13.46
CA THR A 528 -8.18 17.71 14.33
C THR A 528 -7.44 16.37 14.19
N PHE A 529 -8.17 15.25 14.14
CA PHE A 529 -7.57 13.93 13.91
C PHE A 529 -6.83 13.85 12.55
N ILE A 530 -7.43 14.33 11.45
CA ILE A 530 -6.76 14.39 10.15
C ILE A 530 -5.48 15.24 10.24
N GLN A 531 -5.55 16.42 10.86
CA GLN A 531 -4.40 17.31 11.01
C GLN A 531 -3.27 16.63 11.81
N ASN A 532 -3.60 15.95 12.91
CA ASN A 532 -2.61 15.27 13.75
C ASN A 532 -2.01 14.04 13.04
N ILE A 533 -2.80 13.26 12.30
CA ILE A 533 -2.31 12.19 11.42
C ILE A 533 -1.32 12.74 10.38
N LEU A 534 -1.68 13.83 9.69
CA LEU A 534 -0.83 14.42 8.65
C LEU A 534 0.48 15.00 9.23
N LEU A 535 0.42 15.65 10.40
CA LEU A 535 1.60 16.11 11.13
C LEU A 535 2.51 14.94 11.55
N LYS A 536 1.92 13.88 12.11
CA LYS A 536 2.62 12.67 12.59
C LYS A 536 3.34 11.89 11.50
N ASN A 537 2.88 11.99 10.25
CA ASN A 537 3.43 11.28 9.10
C ASN A 537 4.27 12.21 8.18
N ARG A 538 4.59 13.44 8.62
CA ARG A 538 5.52 14.35 7.93
C ARG A 538 6.92 13.74 7.86
N GLY A 539 7.50 13.69 6.67
CA GLY A 539 8.82 13.07 6.47
C GLY A 539 8.82 11.54 6.55
N ALA A 540 7.65 10.89 6.46
CA ALA A 540 7.58 9.43 6.31
C ALA A 540 8.10 8.93 4.96
N ASP A 541 8.38 9.84 4.02
CA ASP A 541 9.04 9.63 2.72
C ASP A 541 10.57 9.76 2.78
N ARG A 542 11.15 9.90 3.98
CA ARG A 542 12.61 9.90 4.19
C ARG A 542 13.12 8.47 4.34
N SER A 543 14.32 8.20 3.81
CA SER A 543 15.04 6.93 3.91
C SER A 543 15.10 6.33 5.33
N LEU A 544 15.16 7.17 6.36
CA LEU A 544 14.84 6.83 7.74
C LEU A 544 13.62 7.68 8.18
N PRO A 545 12.41 7.09 8.32
CA PRO A 545 11.23 7.82 8.76
C PRO A 545 11.36 8.22 10.24
N PRO A 546 10.72 9.32 10.68
CA PRO A 546 10.74 9.71 12.07
C PRO A 546 10.07 8.65 12.98
N PRO A 547 10.46 8.56 14.27
CA PRO A 547 9.82 7.66 15.22
C PRO A 547 8.34 8.02 15.40
N GLY A 548 7.52 7.01 15.69
CA GLY A 548 6.09 7.17 15.97
C GLY A 548 5.14 7.16 14.76
N VAL A 549 5.62 7.23 13.50
CA VAL A 549 4.83 7.27 12.25
C VAL A 549 3.69 6.24 12.21
N SER A 550 2.55 6.57 11.58
CA SER A 550 1.37 5.68 11.53
C SER A 550 1.57 4.50 10.58
N SER A 551 0.83 3.40 10.78
CA SER A 551 0.80 2.32 9.79
C SER A 551 0.23 2.82 8.47
N ASN A 552 0.90 2.52 7.36
CA ASN A 552 0.45 2.90 6.01
C ASN A 552 -1.00 2.45 5.71
N SER A 553 -1.45 1.34 6.29
CA SER A 553 -2.85 0.87 6.16
C SER A 553 -3.88 1.90 6.66
N VAL A 554 -3.55 2.67 7.70
CA VAL A 554 -4.40 3.74 8.25
C VAL A 554 -4.53 4.89 7.26
N LEU A 555 -3.42 5.28 6.63
CA LEU A 555 -3.39 6.35 5.62
C LEU A 555 -4.23 5.97 4.39
N VAL A 556 -4.16 4.71 3.96
CA VAL A 556 -4.99 4.15 2.87
C VAL A 556 -6.47 4.09 3.25
N SER A 557 -6.80 3.66 4.47
CA SER A 557 -8.19 3.67 4.96
C SER A 557 -8.76 5.08 5.04
N LEU A 558 -8.00 6.04 5.58
CA LEU A 558 -8.41 7.43 5.69
C LEU A 558 -8.57 8.08 4.31
N TYR A 559 -7.64 7.85 3.38
CA TYR A 559 -7.79 8.22 1.97
C TYR A 559 -9.09 7.65 1.37
N THR A 560 -9.34 6.35 1.58
CA THR A 560 -10.53 5.66 1.05
C THR A 560 -11.83 6.23 1.61
N VAL A 561 -11.85 6.58 2.91
CA VAL A 561 -13.00 7.23 3.57
C VAL A 561 -13.23 8.62 2.99
N ILE A 562 -12.19 9.45 2.90
CA ILE A 562 -12.30 10.83 2.38
C ILE A 562 -12.69 10.84 0.90
N LEU A 563 -12.12 9.93 0.08
CA LEU A 563 -12.48 9.77 -1.32
C LEU A 563 -13.98 9.48 -1.49
N HIS A 564 -14.54 8.62 -0.64
CA HIS A 564 -15.97 8.32 -0.66
C HIS A 564 -16.82 9.53 -0.23
N PHE A 565 -16.47 10.25 0.84
CA PHE A 565 -17.20 11.47 1.24
C PHE A 565 -17.16 12.55 0.14
N LEU A 566 -16.04 12.70 -0.56
CA LEU A 566 -15.93 13.63 -1.68
C LEU A 566 -16.62 13.15 -2.96
N SER A 567 -16.85 11.83 -3.13
CA SER A 567 -17.54 11.27 -4.31
C SER A 567 -19.07 11.15 -4.12
N GLU A 568 -19.52 10.66 -2.97
CA GLU A 568 -20.94 10.37 -2.69
C GLU A 568 -21.58 11.39 -1.72
N GLY A 569 -20.78 12.25 -1.10
CA GLY A 569 -21.21 13.17 -0.05
C GLY A 569 -21.26 12.52 1.33
N PHE A 570 -21.57 13.32 2.35
CA PHE A 570 -21.96 12.79 3.65
C PHE A 570 -23.41 12.31 3.56
N ALA A 571 -23.62 11.01 3.45
CA ALA A 571 -24.95 10.42 3.40
C ALA A 571 -25.69 10.62 4.75
N ILE A 572 -26.41 11.74 4.88
CA ILE A 572 -27.24 12.05 6.03
C ILE A 572 -28.52 11.22 5.93
N GLY A 573 -28.59 10.14 6.72
CA GLY A 573 -29.87 9.50 7.03
C GLY A 573 -30.83 10.47 7.71
N ASP A 574 -32.14 10.20 7.66
CA ASP A 574 -33.23 11.13 8.00
C ASP A 574 -33.25 11.74 9.42
N THR A 575 -32.26 11.46 10.28
CA THR A 575 -32.17 11.95 11.66
C THR A 575 -31.65 13.38 11.82
N CYS A 576 -30.98 14.00 10.82
CA CYS A 576 -30.38 15.33 10.98
C CYS A 576 -30.90 16.40 10.00
N SER A 577 -31.89 17.19 10.45
CA SER A 577 -32.59 18.21 9.65
C SER A 577 -31.75 19.48 9.36
N TRP A 578 -30.69 19.74 10.12
CA TRP A 578 -30.08 21.08 10.18
C TRP A 578 -29.14 21.45 9.01
N LEU A 579 -28.60 20.47 8.27
CA LEU A 579 -27.76 20.75 7.08
C LEU A 579 -28.55 21.27 5.86
N LYS A 580 -29.91 21.26 5.89
CA LYS A 580 -30.77 21.75 4.80
C LYS A 580 -30.85 23.30 4.70
N ARG A 581 -29.85 24.03 5.21
CA ARG A 581 -29.81 25.51 5.24
C ARG A 581 -28.69 26.12 4.39
N SER A 582 -28.52 25.64 3.16
CA SER A 582 -28.33 26.51 1.99
C SER A 582 -28.76 25.78 0.73
N GLU A 583 -29.21 26.54 -0.27
CA GLU A 583 -29.53 26.10 -1.64
C GLU A 583 -30.57 24.97 -1.80
N LYS A 584 -31.82 25.38 -2.08
CA LYS A 584 -32.78 24.53 -2.78
C LYS A 584 -32.34 24.37 -4.25
N ASN A 585 -31.53 23.36 -4.56
CA ASN A 585 -31.53 22.68 -5.87
C ASN A 585 -30.67 21.41 -5.86
N GLY A 586 -31.22 20.30 -6.35
CA GLY A 586 -30.44 19.30 -7.10
C GLY A 586 -29.53 18.31 -6.35
N CYS A 587 -30.13 17.28 -5.73
CA CYS A 587 -29.59 15.91 -5.62
C CYS A 587 -28.38 15.63 -4.70
N ASN A 588 -28.31 14.40 -4.18
CA ASN A 588 -27.23 13.88 -3.33
C ASN A 588 -25.98 13.56 -4.18
N VAL A 589 -25.26 14.59 -4.61
CA VAL A 589 -24.04 14.45 -5.43
C VAL A 589 -22.83 14.97 -4.67
N GLY A 590 -21.84 14.10 -4.45
CA GLY A 590 -20.61 14.46 -3.74
C GLY A 590 -19.76 15.46 -4.51
N PHE A 591 -18.96 16.22 -3.78
CA PHE A 591 -18.10 17.31 -4.26
C PHE A 591 -17.43 17.07 -5.63
N LEU A 592 -16.75 15.94 -5.81
CA LEU A 592 -16.02 15.57 -7.04
C LEU A 592 -16.91 15.34 -8.27
N HIS A 593 -18.22 15.20 -8.07
CA HIS A 593 -19.21 14.98 -9.12
C HIS A 593 -20.22 16.13 -9.26
N ARG A 594 -20.08 17.21 -8.49
CA ARG A 594 -20.92 18.41 -8.67
C ARG A 594 -20.46 19.13 -9.92
N GLY A 595 -21.37 19.30 -10.88
CA GLY A 595 -21.08 20.03 -12.11
C GLY A 595 -21.37 21.53 -12.02
N GLY A 596 -20.86 22.28 -13.00
CA GLY A 596 -21.09 23.72 -13.11
C GLY A 596 -19.94 24.56 -12.51
N GLN A 597 -20.28 25.61 -11.75
CA GLN A 597 -19.28 26.50 -11.17
C GLN A 597 -18.59 25.86 -9.97
N GLN A 598 -17.26 25.77 -10.05
CA GLN A 598 -16.36 25.29 -9.01
C GLN A 598 -15.71 26.45 -8.27
N SER A 599 -15.23 26.20 -7.05
CA SER A 599 -14.47 27.16 -6.27
C SER A 599 -13.42 26.49 -5.38
N PHE A 600 -12.29 27.16 -5.14
CA PHE A 600 -11.26 26.68 -4.21
C PHE A 600 -10.61 27.85 -3.42
N PRO A 601 -10.43 27.73 -2.09
CA PRO A 601 -9.85 28.80 -1.27
C PRO A 601 -8.32 28.87 -1.42
N ILE A 602 -7.82 29.99 -1.97
CA ILE A 602 -6.39 30.17 -2.26
C ILE A 602 -5.54 30.21 -0.97
N GLY A 603 -6.15 30.60 0.15
CA GLY A 603 -5.52 30.62 1.47
C GLY A 603 -4.94 29.27 1.95
N LEU A 604 -5.30 28.13 1.34
CA LEU A 604 -4.66 26.83 1.62
C LEU A 604 -3.23 26.75 1.06
N PHE A 605 -2.92 27.48 -0.02
CA PHE A 605 -1.56 27.52 -0.59
C PHE A 605 -0.69 28.58 0.09
N LEU A 606 -1.28 29.75 0.37
CA LEU A 606 -0.57 30.94 0.85
C LEU A 606 -0.21 30.93 2.34
N LYS A 607 -0.79 30.02 3.14
CA LYS A 607 -0.51 29.91 4.58
C LYS A 607 0.57 28.88 4.87
N ASN A 608 1.54 29.29 5.68
CA ASN A 608 2.57 28.39 6.23
C ASN A 608 2.05 27.68 7.48
N ASP A 609 1.01 26.86 7.31
CA ASP A 609 0.52 26.01 8.39
C ASP A 609 1.61 25.03 8.84
N LEU A 610 1.63 24.65 10.12
CA LEU A 610 2.57 23.65 10.66
C LEU A 610 2.57 22.33 9.87
N LEU A 611 1.47 22.02 9.18
CA LEU A 611 1.32 20.89 8.26
C LEU A 611 2.20 20.98 7.00
N ARG A 612 2.49 22.20 6.50
CA ARG A 612 3.08 22.43 5.18
C ARG A 612 4.47 23.08 5.21
N ALA A 613 5.07 23.25 6.39
CA ALA A 613 6.30 24.03 6.56
C ALA A 613 7.57 23.43 5.92
N ASP A 614 7.66 22.10 5.75
CA ASP A 614 8.74 21.44 4.97
C ASP A 614 8.34 21.14 3.52
N ILE A 615 7.10 21.41 3.12
CA ILE A 615 6.59 21.01 1.80
C ILE A 615 7.00 22.05 0.77
N SER A 616 7.92 21.66 -0.12
CA SER A 616 8.30 22.43 -1.31
C SER A 616 7.09 22.83 -2.14
N ARG A 617 7.15 24.02 -2.73
CA ARG A 617 6.14 24.58 -3.64
C ARG A 617 6.71 24.62 -5.05
N LEU A 618 5.85 24.77 -6.06
CA LEU A 618 6.28 24.79 -7.46
C LEU A 618 7.40 25.81 -7.71
N GLY A 619 7.34 27.00 -7.11
CA GLY A 619 8.39 28.02 -7.22
C GLY A 619 9.54 27.92 -6.21
N GLY A 620 9.60 26.86 -5.39
CA GLY A 620 10.69 26.58 -4.46
C GLY A 620 10.25 26.51 -3.00
N SER A 621 11.15 26.82 -2.07
CA SER A 621 10.83 26.80 -0.64
C SER A 621 9.87 27.93 -0.26
N PHE A 622 8.90 27.63 0.60
CA PHE A 622 7.90 28.62 1.04
C PHE A 622 8.55 29.88 1.65
N SER A 623 9.63 29.71 2.42
CA SER A 623 10.35 30.81 3.07
C SER A 623 11.14 31.69 2.10
N HIS A 624 11.47 31.20 0.90
CA HIS A 624 12.01 32.02 -0.19
C HIS A 624 10.89 32.78 -0.89
N LEU A 625 9.82 32.09 -1.27
CA LEU A 625 8.66 32.68 -1.96
C LEU A 625 8.05 33.85 -1.18
N LEU A 626 7.85 33.70 0.13
CA LEU A 626 7.32 34.76 0.99
C LEU A 626 8.19 36.04 0.98
N LYS A 627 9.49 35.93 0.69
CA LYS A 627 10.43 37.06 0.58
C LYS A 627 10.50 37.64 -0.82
N SER A 628 10.44 36.80 -1.87
CA SER A 628 10.59 37.24 -3.26
C SER A 628 9.28 37.67 -3.92
N HIS A 629 8.15 37.11 -3.48
CA HIS A 629 6.81 37.34 -4.01
C HIS A 629 5.79 37.45 -2.85
N PRO A 630 5.84 38.51 -2.03
CA PRO A 630 4.83 38.73 -0.99
C PRO A 630 3.43 38.84 -1.62
N VAL A 631 2.44 38.24 -0.97
CA VAL A 631 1.03 38.29 -1.40
C VAL A 631 0.25 39.12 -0.38
N ASP A 632 -0.52 40.10 -0.85
CA ASP A 632 -1.36 40.92 0.01
C ASP A 632 -2.65 40.16 0.38
N ASP A 633 -3.10 40.28 1.63
CA ASP A 633 -4.33 39.67 2.17
C ASP A 633 -5.64 40.11 1.45
N GLN A 634 -5.56 40.95 0.42
CA GLN A 634 -6.69 41.42 -0.38
C GLN A 634 -6.86 40.68 -1.72
N ASP A 635 -5.88 39.90 -2.16
CA ASP A 635 -5.99 39.09 -3.37
C ASP A 635 -6.95 37.91 -3.17
N ALA A 636 -7.87 37.73 -4.12
CA ALA A 636 -9.07 36.89 -4.03
C ALA A 636 -8.97 35.64 -3.12
N GLU A 637 -9.66 35.66 -1.97
CA GLU A 637 -9.70 34.53 -1.01
C GLU A 637 -10.05 33.17 -1.65
N VAL A 638 -10.80 33.20 -2.77
CA VAL A 638 -11.36 32.04 -3.46
C VAL A 638 -11.24 32.21 -4.97
N ILE A 639 -10.60 31.27 -5.66
CA ILE A 639 -10.62 31.16 -7.12
C ILE A 639 -11.88 30.43 -7.59
N ARG A 640 -12.45 30.82 -8.74
CA ARG A 640 -13.65 30.21 -9.32
C ARG A 640 -13.47 29.93 -10.81
N TRP A 641 -14.04 28.83 -11.30
CA TRP A 641 -14.07 28.46 -12.71
C TRP A 641 -15.34 27.67 -13.02
N GLU A 642 -15.65 27.47 -14.29
CA GLU A 642 -16.64 26.48 -14.70
C GLU A 642 -15.96 25.16 -15.07
N GLU A 643 -16.61 24.05 -14.72
CA GLU A 643 -16.22 22.73 -15.20
C GLU A 643 -16.08 22.72 -16.74
N GLY A 644 -15.02 22.10 -17.24
CA GLY A 644 -14.76 21.96 -18.68
C GLY A 644 -14.46 23.27 -19.42
N TYR A 645 -14.20 24.38 -18.72
CA TYR A 645 -13.83 25.68 -19.32
C TYR A 645 -12.54 25.66 -20.17
N MET A 646 -11.77 24.57 -20.13
CA MET A 646 -10.53 24.38 -20.88
C MET A 646 -10.67 23.40 -22.05
N ASP A 647 -11.88 22.91 -22.32
CA ASP A 647 -12.21 22.00 -23.43
C ASP A 647 -13.01 22.79 -24.50
N ASP A 648 -12.90 22.42 -25.79
CA ASP A 648 -13.56 23.17 -26.88
C ASP A 648 -15.09 23.14 -26.74
N GLU A 649 -15.78 24.23 -27.11
CA GLU A 649 -17.25 24.36 -27.00
C GLU A 649 -18.02 23.17 -27.64
N GLU A 650 -17.53 22.62 -28.75
CA GLU A 650 -18.14 21.46 -29.44
C GLU A 650 -17.82 20.09 -28.78
N THR A 651 -16.81 20.03 -27.89
CA THR A 651 -16.35 18.79 -27.23
C THR A 651 -16.43 18.82 -25.70
N ARG A 652 -16.93 19.93 -25.12
CA ARG A 652 -17.02 20.16 -23.67
C ARG A 652 -17.89 19.13 -22.97
N VAL A 653 -17.27 18.28 -22.15
CA VAL A 653 -17.91 17.20 -21.39
C VAL A 653 -17.87 17.52 -19.89
N CYS A 654 -19.04 17.86 -19.34
CA CYS A 654 -19.24 18.27 -17.95
C CYS A 654 -20.32 17.42 -17.26
N HIS A 655 -20.38 17.40 -15.93
CA HIS A 655 -21.43 16.67 -15.19
C HIS A 655 -22.86 17.19 -15.49
N LEU A 656 -22.98 18.37 -16.10
CA LEU A 656 -24.24 19.00 -16.54
C LEU A 656 -24.58 18.84 -18.04
N SER A 657 -23.65 18.39 -18.89
CA SER A 657 -23.90 18.23 -20.35
C SER A 657 -24.59 16.89 -20.68
N GLU A 658 -25.15 16.78 -21.89
CA GLU A 658 -25.83 15.56 -22.36
C GLU A 658 -24.89 14.34 -22.36
N HIS A 659 -23.67 14.53 -22.86
CA HIS A 659 -22.57 13.60 -22.66
C HIS A 659 -21.88 13.93 -21.32
N LYS A 660 -21.86 12.96 -20.40
CA LYS A 660 -21.24 13.11 -19.08
C LYS A 660 -19.80 12.57 -19.06
N PRO A 661 -18.93 13.04 -18.14
CA PRO A 661 -17.57 12.52 -17.97
C PRO A 661 -17.55 11.02 -17.66
N CYS A 662 -16.40 10.37 -17.89
CA CYS A 662 -16.24 8.93 -17.64
C CYS A 662 -16.66 8.52 -16.22
N CYS A 663 -16.41 9.36 -15.22
CA CYS A 663 -16.77 9.12 -13.83
C CYS A 663 -18.27 9.23 -13.52
N CYS A 664 -19.13 9.52 -14.50
CA CYS A 664 -20.59 9.38 -14.41
C CYS A 664 -21.12 8.12 -15.11
N SER A 665 -20.28 7.38 -15.85
CA SER A 665 -20.73 6.31 -16.75
C SER A 665 -20.96 4.97 -16.02
N SER A 666 -22.16 4.41 -16.12
CA SER A 666 -22.51 3.08 -15.60
C SER A 666 -22.41 2.03 -16.71
N TYR A 667 -21.19 1.69 -17.13
CA TYR A 667 -20.91 0.63 -18.12
C TYR A 667 -21.13 -0.79 -17.53
N ASP A 668 -22.34 -1.11 -17.06
CA ASP A 668 -22.67 -2.43 -16.49
C ASP A 668 -23.23 -3.44 -17.50
N ALA A 669 -23.67 -2.99 -18.68
CA ALA A 669 -24.34 -3.87 -19.65
C ALA A 669 -23.41 -4.52 -20.69
N GLU A 670 -22.32 -3.86 -21.10
CA GLU A 670 -21.53 -4.30 -22.27
C GLU A 670 -20.24 -5.06 -21.95
N PHE A 671 -19.63 -4.84 -20.78
CA PHE A 671 -18.34 -5.47 -20.43
C PHE A 671 -18.44 -7.00 -20.25
N VAL A 672 -19.63 -7.50 -19.88
CA VAL A 672 -19.92 -8.95 -19.79
C VAL A 672 -19.97 -9.61 -21.18
N ARG A 673 -20.12 -8.84 -22.27
CA ARG A 673 -20.07 -9.36 -23.66
C ARG A 673 -18.69 -9.29 -24.30
N SER A 674 -17.83 -8.33 -23.93
CA SER A 674 -16.50 -8.16 -24.54
C SER A 674 -15.46 -9.21 -24.11
N LEU A 675 -15.65 -9.84 -22.94
CA LEU A 675 -14.82 -10.94 -22.42
C LEU A 675 -14.75 -12.21 -23.31
N LYS A 676 -15.50 -12.27 -24.42
CA LYS A 676 -15.46 -13.38 -25.38
C LYS A 676 -14.37 -13.29 -26.46
N TYR A 677 -13.58 -12.22 -26.51
CA TYR A 677 -12.45 -12.10 -27.43
C TYR A 677 -11.16 -11.69 -26.70
N PRO A 678 -10.15 -12.58 -26.62
CA PRO A 678 -8.86 -12.24 -26.02
C PRO A 678 -8.08 -11.31 -26.96
N VAL A 679 -8.11 -10.00 -26.66
CA VAL A 679 -7.20 -9.04 -27.31
C VAL A 679 -5.79 -9.30 -26.78
N ARG A 680 -4.95 -9.88 -27.64
CA ARG A 680 -3.59 -10.31 -27.33
C ARG A 680 -2.62 -9.11 -27.26
N ASN A 681 -2.80 -8.25 -26.26
CA ASN A 681 -1.91 -7.12 -25.98
C ASN A 681 -0.58 -7.63 -25.38
N ALA A 682 0.35 -7.98 -26.27
CA ALA A 682 1.71 -8.34 -25.90
C ALA A 682 2.50 -7.09 -25.45
N THR A 683 2.41 -6.75 -24.16
CA THR A 683 3.28 -5.76 -23.52
C THR A 683 4.73 -6.27 -23.54
N LYS A 684 5.53 -5.80 -24.49
CA LYS A 684 6.98 -6.05 -24.53
C LYS A 684 7.65 -5.30 -23.37
N GLY A 685 7.72 -5.93 -22.20
CA GLY A 685 8.43 -5.40 -21.04
C GLY A 685 9.92 -5.17 -21.33
N SER A 686 10.44 -4.02 -20.90
CA SER A 686 11.86 -3.70 -20.88
C SER A 686 12.54 -4.51 -19.77
N ARG A 687 13.56 -5.32 -20.12
CA ARG A 687 14.31 -6.11 -19.13
C ARG A 687 15.30 -5.25 -18.35
N GLY A 688 15.15 -5.20 -17.03
CA GLY A 688 16.17 -4.71 -16.11
C GLY A 688 15.92 -5.15 -14.67
N HIS A 689 16.88 -5.86 -14.07
CA HIS A 689 17.03 -5.84 -12.62
C HIS A 689 17.49 -4.44 -12.18
N CYS A 690 16.98 -4.00 -11.04
CA CYS A 690 17.45 -2.82 -10.30
C CYS A 690 17.66 -3.20 -8.83
N SER A 691 18.83 -2.84 -8.30
CA SER A 691 19.03 -2.56 -6.87
C SER A 691 18.34 -1.24 -6.50
N SER A 692 18.31 -0.90 -5.20
CA SER A 692 17.65 0.29 -4.64
C SER A 692 17.98 1.60 -5.38
N VAL A 693 16.95 2.33 -5.80
CA VAL A 693 16.98 3.67 -6.43
C VAL A 693 16.16 4.65 -5.59
N PRO A 694 16.50 5.96 -5.51
CA PRO A 694 15.85 6.92 -4.59
C PRO A 694 14.37 7.24 -4.86
N GLU A 695 13.78 7.97 -3.92
CA GLU A 695 12.34 8.11 -3.72
C GLU A 695 11.69 9.26 -4.52
N ARG A 696 11.02 8.97 -5.66
CA ARG A 696 9.71 9.56 -6.09
C ARG A 696 9.21 9.02 -7.45
N SER A 697 7.90 9.17 -7.71
CA SER A 697 7.14 8.89 -8.96
C SER A 697 7.56 7.72 -9.90
N ALA A 698 7.92 6.56 -9.34
CA ALA A 698 8.40 5.39 -10.09
C ALA A 698 7.47 4.88 -11.24
N HIS A 699 6.19 5.24 -11.28
CA HIS A 699 5.25 4.78 -12.30
C HIS A 699 5.56 5.27 -13.72
N VAL A 700 6.06 6.51 -13.85
CA VAL A 700 6.41 7.09 -15.15
C VAL A 700 7.85 6.73 -15.51
N ALA A 701 8.75 6.81 -14.52
CA ALA A 701 10.14 6.43 -14.65
C ALA A 701 10.32 4.97 -15.10
N ALA A 702 9.56 4.00 -14.55
CA ALA A 702 9.70 2.58 -14.87
C ALA A 702 9.38 2.21 -16.34
N GLU A 703 8.55 3.00 -17.04
CA GLU A 703 8.30 2.80 -18.49
C GLU A 703 9.29 3.57 -19.37
N CYS A 704 9.85 4.67 -18.89
CA CYS A 704 10.93 5.39 -19.55
C CYS A 704 12.30 4.72 -19.37
N SER A 705 12.51 3.95 -18.31
CA SER A 705 13.79 3.36 -17.94
C SER A 705 14.12 2.08 -18.74
N THR A 706 14.33 2.23 -20.04
CA THR A 706 15.30 1.40 -20.76
C THR A 706 16.71 1.84 -20.37
N GLY A 707 17.11 1.48 -19.14
CA GLY A 707 18.43 1.78 -18.56
C GLY A 707 18.43 2.97 -17.61
N SER A 708 18.31 2.70 -16.30
CA SER A 708 18.84 3.63 -15.29
C SER A 708 20.36 3.60 -15.36
N LEU A 709 20.93 4.69 -15.87
CA LEU A 709 22.36 5.01 -15.94
C LEU A 709 22.61 6.54 -15.86
N ASN A 710 21.55 7.35 -15.74
CA ASN A 710 21.64 8.81 -15.74
C ASN A 710 22.50 9.35 -14.59
N ASP A 711 22.48 8.68 -13.44
CA ASP A 711 23.19 9.11 -12.23
C ASP A 711 24.69 8.76 -12.25
N GLU A 712 25.12 7.82 -13.11
CA GLU A 712 26.51 7.35 -13.20
C GLU A 712 27.27 7.87 -14.43
N ILE A 713 26.56 8.51 -15.36
CA ILE A 713 27.11 9.00 -16.62
C ILE A 713 27.45 10.50 -16.55
N ALA A 714 27.00 11.19 -15.50
CA ALA A 714 27.32 12.59 -15.25
C ALA A 714 28.31 12.73 -14.07
N ASP A 715 29.61 12.72 -14.37
CA ASP A 715 30.64 13.17 -13.43
C ASP A 715 30.38 14.65 -13.07
N LYS A 716 29.80 14.87 -11.89
CA LYS A 716 29.68 16.19 -11.26
C LYS A 716 30.14 16.13 -9.81
N PRO A 717 30.98 17.08 -9.36
CA PRO A 717 31.23 17.23 -7.94
C PRO A 717 29.93 17.63 -7.25
N SER A 718 29.56 16.88 -6.21
CA SER A 718 28.47 17.25 -5.31
C SER A 718 28.82 18.56 -4.59
N THR A 719 28.15 19.65 -4.94
CA THR A 719 28.22 20.92 -4.22
C THR A 719 26.88 21.25 -3.57
N SER A 720 26.59 20.57 -2.46
CA SER A 720 25.78 21.14 -1.39
C SER A 720 26.12 20.47 -0.06
N ASP A 721 27.10 21.03 0.64
CA ASP A 721 27.15 20.93 2.09
C ASP A 721 25.84 21.54 2.63
N GLN A 722 24.83 20.72 2.88
CA GLN A 722 23.86 21.06 3.89
C GLN A 722 24.57 20.85 5.22
N SER A 723 24.95 21.96 5.86
CA SER A 723 25.54 21.94 7.18
C SER A 723 24.64 21.16 8.13
N GLU A 724 25.10 20.00 8.61
CA GLU A 724 24.54 19.39 9.82
C GLU A 724 24.68 20.43 10.93
N SER A 725 23.54 21.00 11.33
CA SER A 725 23.50 21.85 12.50
C SER A 725 23.34 20.95 13.71
N ASP A 726 24.45 20.79 14.45
CA ASP A 726 24.50 20.19 15.78
C ASP A 726 23.50 20.89 16.72
N PHE A 727 22.26 20.42 16.72
CA PHE A 727 21.26 20.74 17.72
C PHE A 727 21.03 19.49 18.57
N GLY A 728 21.74 19.46 19.70
CA GLY A 728 21.66 18.38 20.68
C GLY A 728 20.21 18.08 21.07
N TYR A 729 19.89 16.80 21.10
CA TYR A 729 18.58 16.30 21.52
C TYR A 729 18.27 16.73 22.96
N HIS A 730 17.40 17.73 23.12
CA HIS A 730 16.65 17.90 24.36
C HIS A 730 15.34 17.11 24.25
N PRO A 731 15.08 16.15 25.15
CA PRO A 731 13.90 15.30 25.03
C PRO A 731 12.62 16.11 25.21
N VAL A 732 11.69 15.97 24.27
CA VAL A 732 10.33 16.50 24.37
C VAL A 732 9.54 15.68 25.41
N ARG A 733 9.88 15.86 26.68
CA ARG A 733 9.05 15.52 27.83
C ARG A 733 8.40 16.83 28.31
N HIS A 734 7.07 16.81 28.41
CA HIS A 734 6.20 17.93 28.79
C HIS A 734 6.05 19.09 27.78
N THR A 735 5.35 18.81 26.68
CA THR A 735 4.46 19.81 26.07
C THR A 735 3.07 19.22 25.75
N MET A 736 2.49 18.49 26.70
CA MET A 736 1.03 18.27 26.75
C MET A 736 0.33 19.49 27.36
N THR A 737 0.79 20.68 26.97
CA THR A 737 0.19 21.96 27.30
C THR A 737 -0.37 22.48 25.99
N VAL A 738 -1.70 22.50 25.89
CA VAL A 738 -2.42 23.07 24.74
C VAL A 738 -1.86 24.47 24.47
N LEU A 739 -1.20 24.67 23.32
CA LEU A 739 -0.81 26.00 22.87
C LEU A 739 -2.08 26.73 22.43
N ARG A 740 -2.74 27.35 23.42
CA ARG A 740 -3.97 28.11 23.25
C ARG A 740 -3.67 29.52 22.74
N GLU A 741 -2.97 29.61 21.62
CA GLU A 741 -2.64 30.88 20.97
C GLU A 741 -3.51 31.08 19.71
N SER A 742 -4.55 31.90 19.91
CA SER A 742 -5.20 32.79 18.94
C SER A 742 -5.47 32.31 17.50
N ASN A 743 -6.76 32.32 17.15
CA ASN A 743 -7.31 32.47 15.79
C ASN A 743 -7.30 31.24 14.85
N MET A 744 -7.38 30.01 15.39
CA MET A 744 -8.00 28.92 14.63
C MET A 744 -9.51 29.15 14.52
N SER A 745 -9.97 29.44 13.30
CA SER A 745 -11.35 29.86 13.05
C SER A 745 -12.36 28.75 13.34
N ALA A 746 -13.49 29.15 13.91
CA ALA A 746 -14.61 28.28 14.27
C ALA A 746 -15.41 27.87 13.01
N ALA A 747 -14.80 27.08 12.15
CA ALA A 747 -15.31 26.67 10.84
C ALA A 747 -15.62 25.18 10.78
N THR A 748 -16.78 24.86 10.20
CA THR A 748 -17.21 23.52 9.78
C THR A 748 -16.15 22.85 8.90
N LEU A 749 -16.06 21.52 8.97
CA LEU A 749 -15.24 20.71 8.05
C LEU A 749 -15.56 21.06 6.59
N LYS A 750 -14.56 21.52 5.83
CA LYS A 750 -14.70 21.94 4.43
C LYS A 750 -14.32 20.83 3.46
N GLU A 751 -15.02 20.74 2.33
CA GLU A 751 -14.73 19.73 1.30
C GLU A 751 -13.40 20.01 0.58
N GLU A 752 -13.01 21.28 0.47
CA GLU A 752 -11.73 21.69 -0.13
C GLU A 752 -10.53 21.37 0.78
N GLU A 753 -10.70 21.44 2.10
CA GLU A 753 -9.69 20.98 3.07
C GLU A 753 -9.55 19.45 3.06
N LEU A 754 -10.66 18.74 2.88
CA LEU A 754 -10.66 17.29 2.68
C LEU A 754 -9.97 16.90 1.37
N LEU A 755 -10.08 17.70 0.30
CA LEU A 755 -9.35 17.45 -0.94
C LEU A 755 -7.83 17.65 -0.79
N ASP A 756 -7.39 18.72 -0.13
CA ASP A 756 -5.96 18.94 0.19
C ASP A 756 -5.41 17.78 1.02
N ALA A 757 -6.13 17.36 2.07
CA ALA A 757 -5.80 16.18 2.87
C ALA A 757 -5.78 14.88 2.05
N LEU A 758 -6.74 14.69 1.13
CA LEU A 758 -6.79 13.52 0.24
C LEU A 758 -5.55 13.43 -0.65
N LEU A 759 -5.10 14.55 -1.23
CA LEU A 759 -3.92 14.60 -2.10
C LEU A 759 -2.63 14.37 -1.32
N LEU A 760 -2.52 14.92 -0.09
CA LEU A 760 -1.36 14.64 0.76
C LEU A 760 -1.33 13.16 1.19
N LEU A 761 -2.48 12.59 1.60
CA LEU A 761 -2.62 11.15 1.91
C LEU A 761 -2.35 10.25 0.70
N TYR A 762 -2.68 10.69 -0.52
CA TYR A 762 -2.27 9.99 -1.74
C TYR A 762 -0.75 9.90 -1.82
N HIS A 763 -0.05 11.03 -1.70
CA HIS A 763 1.40 11.12 -1.82
C HIS A 763 2.13 10.30 -0.73
N ILE A 764 1.82 10.50 0.55
CA ILE A 764 2.52 9.81 1.66
C ILE A 764 2.05 8.36 1.87
N GLY A 765 0.80 8.04 1.52
CA GLY A 765 0.15 6.78 1.89
C GLY A 765 -0.11 5.84 0.71
N LEU A 766 -0.76 6.34 -0.35
CA LEU A 766 -1.28 5.47 -1.41
C LEU A 766 -0.26 5.19 -2.52
N ALA A 767 0.52 6.20 -2.91
CA ALA A 767 1.52 6.08 -3.98
C ALA A 767 2.55 4.94 -3.73
N PRO A 768 3.11 4.72 -2.52
CA PRO A 768 3.96 3.55 -2.25
C PRO A 768 3.29 2.20 -2.58
N ASN A 769 2.00 2.05 -2.31
CA ASN A 769 1.27 0.80 -2.60
C ASN A 769 1.02 0.61 -4.09
N PHE A 770 0.76 1.70 -4.84
CA PHE A 770 0.71 1.61 -6.29
C PHE A 770 2.07 1.27 -6.88
N LYS A 771 3.18 1.83 -6.38
CA LYS A 771 4.54 1.47 -6.83
C LYS A 771 4.77 -0.03 -6.67
N GLN A 772 4.41 -0.59 -5.52
CA GLN A 772 4.51 -2.03 -5.26
C GLN A 772 3.58 -2.87 -6.17
N ALA A 773 2.36 -2.41 -6.43
CA ALA A 773 1.45 -3.06 -7.38
C ALA A 773 2.02 -3.08 -8.81
N SER A 774 2.57 -1.95 -9.28
CA SER A 774 3.20 -1.82 -10.60
C SER A 774 4.45 -2.68 -10.72
N TYR A 775 5.24 -2.83 -9.64
CA TYR A 775 6.35 -3.78 -9.57
C TYR A 775 5.86 -5.22 -9.82
N TYR A 776 4.90 -5.72 -9.04
CA TYR A 776 4.38 -7.08 -9.21
C TYR A 776 3.71 -7.30 -10.58
N MET A 777 2.99 -6.33 -11.13
CA MET A 777 2.38 -6.45 -12.47
C MET A 777 3.44 -6.54 -13.58
N SER A 778 4.53 -5.77 -13.47
CA SER A 778 5.63 -5.81 -14.42
C SER A 778 6.40 -7.13 -14.31
N HIS A 779 6.65 -7.57 -13.08
CA HIS A 779 7.32 -8.82 -12.75
C HIS A 779 6.50 -10.04 -13.20
N GLN A 780 5.17 -10.03 -13.02
CA GLN A 780 4.25 -11.05 -13.51
C GLN A 780 4.42 -11.25 -15.03
N SER A 781 4.39 -10.17 -15.81
CA SER A 781 4.56 -10.22 -17.27
C SER A 781 5.95 -10.76 -17.67
N GLN A 782 7.01 -10.31 -16.98
CA GLN A 782 8.37 -10.79 -17.21
C GLN A 782 8.51 -12.29 -16.90
N SER A 783 8.06 -12.75 -15.74
CA SER A 783 8.17 -14.15 -15.32
C SER A 783 7.30 -15.09 -16.17
N ILE A 784 6.13 -14.65 -16.65
CA ILE A 784 5.34 -15.40 -17.64
C ILE A 784 6.15 -15.56 -18.95
N SER A 785 6.77 -14.49 -19.46
CA SER A 785 7.58 -14.57 -20.68
C SER A 785 8.82 -15.46 -20.51
N LEU A 786 9.47 -15.44 -19.34
CA LEU A 786 10.59 -16.35 -19.02
C LEU A 786 10.12 -17.81 -18.93
N LEU A 787 8.94 -18.07 -18.37
CA LEU A 787 8.35 -19.40 -18.29
C LEU A 787 7.99 -19.95 -19.68
N GLU A 788 7.35 -19.15 -20.53
CA GLU A 788 7.01 -19.53 -21.92
C GLU A 788 8.25 -19.87 -22.76
N GLU A 789 9.31 -19.07 -22.65
CA GLU A 789 10.58 -19.29 -23.35
C GLU A 789 11.34 -20.50 -22.78
N THR A 790 11.30 -20.71 -21.46
CA THR A 790 11.87 -21.93 -20.84
C THR A 790 11.13 -23.18 -21.31
N ASP A 791 9.79 -23.14 -21.37
CA ASP A 791 8.96 -24.23 -21.90
C ASP A 791 9.22 -24.48 -23.40
N LYS A 792 9.56 -23.44 -24.17
CA LYS A 792 10.01 -23.58 -25.56
C LYS A 792 11.38 -24.27 -25.63
N GLN A 793 12.37 -23.83 -24.86
CA GLN A 793 13.71 -24.45 -24.86
C GLN A 793 13.68 -25.92 -24.38
N ILE A 794 12.78 -26.27 -23.46
CA ILE A 794 12.53 -27.65 -23.03
C ILE A 794 11.98 -28.52 -24.18
N ARG A 795 11.16 -27.95 -25.08
CA ARG A 795 10.66 -28.66 -26.28
C ARG A 795 11.73 -28.81 -27.36
N GLU A 796 12.69 -27.88 -27.44
CA GLU A 796 13.66 -27.78 -28.54
C GLU A 796 15.04 -28.43 -28.28
N ARG A 797 15.42 -28.73 -27.02
CA ARG A 797 16.76 -29.26 -26.68
C ARG A 797 16.77 -30.69 -26.14
N ALA A 798 17.62 -31.54 -26.73
CA ALA A 798 17.73 -32.98 -26.42
C ALA A 798 18.99 -33.38 -25.63
N CYS A 799 19.50 -32.52 -24.73
CA CYS A 799 20.64 -32.86 -23.85
C CYS A 799 20.18 -33.03 -22.38
N SER A 800 20.54 -34.15 -21.75
CA SER A 800 19.97 -34.62 -20.47
C SER A 800 20.25 -33.70 -19.28
N GLU A 801 21.49 -33.22 -19.12
CA GLU A 801 21.86 -32.39 -17.97
C GLU A 801 21.30 -30.97 -18.08
N GLN A 802 21.28 -30.40 -19.29
CA GLN A 802 20.67 -29.10 -19.55
C GLN A 802 19.15 -29.15 -19.33
N LEU A 803 18.49 -30.26 -19.68
CA LEU A 803 17.07 -30.47 -19.42
C LEU A 803 16.75 -30.48 -17.91
N LYS A 804 17.64 -30.98 -17.05
CA LYS A 804 17.46 -30.93 -15.58
C LYS A 804 17.46 -29.48 -15.09
N ARG A 805 18.47 -28.70 -15.46
CA ARG A 805 18.59 -27.28 -15.07
C ARG A 805 17.41 -26.44 -15.60
N LEU A 806 16.95 -26.70 -16.83
CA LEU A 806 15.78 -26.03 -17.40
C LEU A 806 14.48 -26.39 -16.64
N LYS A 807 14.31 -27.63 -16.19
CA LYS A 807 13.15 -28.03 -15.35
C LYS A 807 13.19 -27.39 -13.96
N GLU A 808 14.36 -27.26 -13.36
CA GLU A 808 14.55 -26.55 -12.08
C GLU A 808 14.21 -25.06 -12.24
N ALA A 809 14.76 -24.39 -13.27
CA ALA A 809 14.44 -23.00 -13.59
C ALA A 809 12.94 -22.78 -13.89
N ARG A 810 12.31 -23.68 -14.66
CA ARG A 810 10.87 -23.68 -14.94
C ARG A 810 10.03 -23.70 -13.67
N ASN A 811 10.38 -24.53 -12.69
CA ASN A 811 9.65 -24.62 -11.43
C ASN A 811 9.78 -23.31 -10.63
N ASN A 812 10.99 -22.73 -10.56
CA ASN A 812 11.22 -21.45 -9.90
C ASN A 812 10.40 -20.32 -10.56
N TYR A 813 10.45 -20.19 -11.89
CA TYR A 813 9.63 -19.21 -12.62
C TYR A 813 8.13 -19.44 -12.44
N ARG A 814 7.67 -20.70 -12.33
CA ARG A 814 6.26 -21.00 -12.05
C ARG A 814 5.85 -20.52 -10.67
N GLU A 815 6.64 -20.79 -9.63
CA GLU A 815 6.36 -20.29 -8.27
C GLU A 815 6.35 -18.76 -8.21
N GLU A 816 7.29 -18.12 -8.91
CA GLU A 816 7.41 -16.67 -9.02
C GLU A 816 6.20 -16.04 -9.74
N VAL A 817 5.74 -16.63 -10.84
CA VAL A 817 4.49 -16.23 -11.51
C VAL A 817 3.29 -16.40 -10.57
N ILE A 818 3.17 -17.54 -9.89
CA ILE A 818 2.07 -17.81 -8.95
C ILE A 818 2.02 -16.74 -7.83
N ASP A 819 3.19 -16.38 -7.30
CA ASP A 819 3.33 -15.35 -6.26
C ASP A 819 2.93 -13.96 -6.75
N CYS A 820 3.45 -13.57 -7.93
CA CYS A 820 3.10 -12.31 -8.57
C CYS A 820 1.61 -12.22 -8.89
N VAL A 821 0.99 -13.29 -9.41
CA VAL A 821 -0.46 -13.33 -9.71
C VAL A 821 -1.28 -13.11 -8.45
N ARG A 822 -0.92 -13.73 -7.32
CA ARG A 822 -1.60 -13.52 -6.02
C ARG A 822 -1.45 -12.08 -5.52
N HIS A 823 -0.24 -11.52 -5.58
CA HIS A 823 -0.02 -10.12 -5.22
C HIS A 823 -0.81 -9.16 -6.12
N CYS A 824 -0.78 -9.34 -7.44
CA CYS A 824 -1.57 -8.54 -8.38
C CYS A 824 -3.08 -8.66 -8.12
N ALA A 825 -3.61 -9.85 -7.84
CA ALA A 825 -5.01 -10.04 -7.46
C ALA A 825 -5.35 -9.30 -6.16
N TRP A 826 -4.47 -9.35 -5.15
CA TRP A 826 -4.65 -8.60 -3.90
C TRP A 826 -4.66 -7.08 -4.11
N TYR A 827 -3.77 -6.53 -4.95
CA TYR A 827 -3.79 -5.11 -5.29
C TYR A 827 -5.04 -4.71 -6.08
N ARG A 828 -5.51 -5.56 -7.02
CA ARG A 828 -6.79 -5.36 -7.72
C ARG A 828 -7.96 -5.26 -6.74
N ILE A 829 -8.06 -6.22 -5.80
CA ILE A 829 -9.08 -6.25 -4.74
C ILE A 829 -9.03 -5.00 -3.85
N SER A 830 -7.83 -4.64 -3.37
CA SER A 830 -7.68 -3.66 -2.28
C SER A 830 -7.58 -2.20 -2.74
N LEU A 831 -7.03 -1.93 -3.92
CA LEU A 831 -6.81 -0.58 -4.44
C LEU A 831 -7.69 -0.24 -5.64
N PHE A 832 -7.89 -1.19 -6.56
CA PHE A 832 -8.51 -0.94 -7.86
C PHE A 832 -10.01 -1.31 -7.92
N SER A 833 -10.73 -1.20 -6.81
CA SER A 833 -12.19 -1.33 -6.87
C SER A 833 -12.79 -0.23 -7.75
N ARG A 834 -13.81 -0.57 -8.54
CA ARG A 834 -14.36 0.32 -9.58
C ARG A 834 -14.83 1.68 -9.06
N TRP A 835 -15.35 1.72 -7.82
CA TRP A 835 -15.79 2.97 -7.19
C TRP A 835 -14.60 3.85 -6.78
N LYS A 836 -13.47 3.27 -6.34
CA LYS A 836 -12.24 4.01 -6.06
C LYS A 836 -11.63 4.56 -7.34
N GLN A 837 -11.53 3.74 -8.39
CA GLN A 837 -11.06 4.19 -9.70
C GLN A 837 -11.91 5.36 -10.25
N ARG A 838 -13.24 5.29 -10.09
CA ARG A 838 -14.18 6.37 -10.41
C ARG A 838 -13.89 7.66 -9.64
N GLY A 839 -13.73 7.56 -8.32
CA GLY A 839 -13.38 8.70 -7.47
C GLY A 839 -12.02 9.30 -7.83
N MET A 840 -10.98 8.46 -7.94
CA MET A 840 -9.62 8.84 -8.35
C MET A 840 -9.60 9.57 -9.69
N TYR A 841 -10.38 9.10 -10.68
CA TYR A 841 -10.52 9.78 -11.97
C TYR A 841 -11.14 11.16 -11.81
N ALA A 842 -12.21 11.28 -11.02
CA ALA A 842 -12.84 12.58 -10.76
C ALA A 842 -11.89 13.53 -10.02
N THR A 843 -11.10 13.04 -9.07
CA THR A 843 -10.00 13.79 -8.45
C THR A 843 -8.97 14.26 -9.48
N CYS A 844 -8.54 13.41 -10.42
CA CYS A 844 -7.59 13.81 -11.47
C CYS A 844 -8.14 14.93 -12.36
N VAL A 845 -9.38 14.79 -12.85
CA VAL A 845 -10.04 15.78 -13.71
C VAL A 845 -10.23 17.11 -12.97
N TRP A 846 -10.68 17.05 -11.72
CA TRP A 846 -10.89 18.25 -10.90
C TRP A 846 -9.56 18.97 -10.60
N VAL A 847 -8.51 18.22 -10.21
CA VAL A 847 -7.19 18.78 -9.89
C VAL A 847 -6.50 19.36 -11.13
N VAL A 848 -6.56 18.71 -12.29
CA VAL A 848 -5.94 19.28 -13.50
C VAL A 848 -6.63 20.56 -13.97
N GLN A 849 -7.97 20.64 -13.84
CA GLN A 849 -8.70 21.88 -14.10
C GLN A 849 -8.31 22.98 -13.10
N LEU A 850 -8.21 22.67 -11.80
CA LEU A 850 -7.73 23.63 -10.80
C LEU A 850 -6.31 24.13 -11.14
N LEU A 851 -5.37 23.23 -11.46
CA LEU A 851 -3.99 23.61 -11.78
C LEU A 851 -3.89 24.45 -13.07
N LEU A 852 -4.70 24.15 -14.10
CA LEU A 852 -4.80 24.98 -15.32
C LEU A 852 -5.39 26.37 -15.06
N VAL A 853 -6.33 26.49 -14.12
CA VAL A 853 -6.92 27.77 -13.74
C VAL A 853 -5.93 28.59 -12.91
N LEU A 854 -5.26 27.97 -11.95
CA LEU A 854 -4.21 28.61 -11.15
C LEU A 854 -2.99 29.02 -12.00
N SER A 855 -2.65 28.27 -13.05
CA SER A 855 -1.50 28.59 -13.91
C SER A 855 -1.66 29.87 -14.73
N LYS A 856 -2.87 30.47 -14.75
CA LYS A 856 -3.17 31.80 -15.30
C LYS A 856 -2.89 32.94 -14.30
N VAL A 857 -2.58 32.63 -13.04
CA VAL A 857 -2.32 33.59 -11.96
C VAL A 857 -0.91 33.35 -11.40
N ASP A 858 0.08 34.04 -11.99
CA ASP A 858 1.51 33.83 -11.70
C ASP A 858 1.86 33.90 -10.20
N SER A 859 1.29 34.87 -9.49
CA SER A 859 1.51 35.08 -8.05
C SER A 859 1.04 33.92 -7.17
N VAL A 860 0.11 33.10 -7.65
CA VAL A 860 -0.46 31.98 -6.90
C VAL A 860 0.12 30.63 -7.35
N PHE A 861 0.37 30.45 -8.65
CA PHE A 861 0.86 29.19 -9.21
C PHE A 861 2.15 28.69 -8.54
N ILE A 862 3.07 29.61 -8.25
CA ILE A 862 4.35 29.33 -7.59
C ILE A 862 4.20 28.81 -6.14
N TYR A 863 3.09 29.09 -5.45
CA TYR A 863 2.84 28.68 -4.06
C TYR A 863 2.16 27.31 -3.91
N ILE A 864 1.72 26.70 -5.02
CA ILE A 864 1.09 25.37 -5.02
C ILE A 864 2.10 24.35 -4.49
N PRO A 865 1.76 23.51 -3.49
CA PRO A 865 2.67 22.48 -3.00
C PRO A 865 2.89 21.37 -4.05
N GLU A 866 4.13 20.90 -4.17
CA GLU A 866 4.57 19.99 -5.23
C GLU A 866 3.73 18.70 -5.34
N PHE A 867 3.24 18.19 -4.20
CA PHE A 867 2.44 16.96 -4.17
C PHE A 867 1.12 17.04 -4.96
N TYR A 868 0.59 18.24 -5.25
CA TYR A 868 -0.58 18.38 -6.13
C TYR A 868 -0.27 17.92 -7.56
N LEU A 869 0.91 18.26 -8.07
CA LEU A 869 1.36 17.89 -9.41
C LEU A 869 1.78 16.42 -9.43
N GLU A 870 2.56 15.99 -8.44
CA GLU A 870 2.97 14.58 -8.33
C GLU A 870 1.78 13.64 -8.22
N ALA A 871 0.82 13.91 -7.32
CA ALA A 871 -0.36 13.07 -7.13
C ALA A 871 -1.25 13.06 -8.38
N LEU A 872 -1.37 14.18 -9.11
CA LEU A 872 -2.11 14.22 -10.38
C LEU A 872 -1.46 13.30 -11.43
N VAL A 873 -0.16 13.45 -11.69
CA VAL A 873 0.53 12.68 -12.73
C VAL A 873 0.60 11.20 -12.37
N ASP A 874 0.91 10.88 -11.11
CA ASP A 874 1.00 9.50 -10.62
C ASP A 874 -0.36 8.80 -10.69
N CYS A 875 -1.42 9.43 -10.15
CA CYS A 875 -2.79 8.88 -10.16
C CYS A 875 -3.32 8.68 -11.59
N PHE A 876 -3.05 9.62 -12.49
CA PHE A 876 -3.38 9.50 -13.91
C PHE A 876 -2.71 8.26 -14.55
N HIS A 877 -1.40 8.06 -14.34
CA HIS A 877 -0.71 6.89 -14.90
C HIS A 877 -1.11 5.58 -14.21
N VAL A 878 -1.45 5.59 -12.92
CA VAL A 878 -2.01 4.45 -12.19
C VAL A 878 -3.36 4.03 -12.77
N LEU A 879 -4.26 4.98 -13.04
CA LEU A 879 -5.54 4.70 -13.69
C LEU A 879 -5.34 4.13 -15.11
N ARG A 880 -4.42 4.72 -15.90
CA ARG A 880 -4.07 4.22 -17.24
C ARG A 880 -3.53 2.79 -17.24
N LYS A 881 -2.68 2.44 -16.27
CA LYS A 881 -2.04 1.12 -16.14
C LYS A 881 -2.88 0.08 -15.39
N SER A 882 -4.01 0.48 -14.79
CA SER A 882 -4.87 -0.47 -14.08
C SER A 882 -5.32 -1.60 -15.02
N ASP A 883 -5.50 -2.81 -14.48
CA ASP A 883 -5.84 -3.99 -15.26
C ASP A 883 -7.06 -4.72 -14.66
N PRO A 884 -8.24 -4.65 -15.32
CA PRO A 884 -8.51 -3.91 -16.56
C PRO A 884 -8.43 -2.39 -16.36
N PRO A 885 -8.11 -1.61 -17.42
CA PRO A 885 -8.06 -0.16 -17.32
C PRO A 885 -9.45 0.41 -17.03
N PHE A 886 -9.55 1.31 -16.05
CA PHE A 886 -10.83 1.89 -15.60
C PHE A 886 -11.67 2.47 -16.75
N VAL A 887 -11.00 3.12 -17.71
CA VAL A 887 -11.60 3.62 -18.95
C VAL A 887 -10.73 3.15 -20.12
N PRO A 888 -11.32 2.54 -21.17
CA PRO A 888 -10.60 2.26 -22.42
C PRO A 888 -9.98 3.53 -23.02
N SER A 889 -8.79 3.41 -23.60
CA SER A 889 -8.03 4.52 -24.23
C SER A 889 -8.92 5.41 -25.09
N THR A 890 -9.72 4.81 -25.97
CA THR A 890 -10.63 5.48 -26.91
C THR A 890 -11.70 6.37 -26.28
N ILE A 891 -12.17 6.04 -25.07
CA ILE A 891 -13.15 6.85 -24.32
C ILE A 891 -12.40 7.92 -23.51
N PHE A 892 -11.29 7.53 -22.89
CA PHE A 892 -10.42 8.40 -22.09
C PHE A 892 -9.92 9.62 -22.88
N ILE A 893 -9.55 9.40 -24.15
CA ILE A 893 -9.17 10.44 -25.13
C ILE A 893 -10.28 11.47 -25.34
N LYS A 894 -11.53 11.02 -25.43
CA LYS A 894 -12.69 11.87 -25.75
C LYS A 894 -13.31 12.61 -24.57
N GLN A 895 -13.02 12.21 -23.33
CA GLN A 895 -13.83 12.58 -22.17
C GLN A 895 -13.01 12.96 -20.91
N GLY A 896 -11.71 13.25 -21.04
CA GLY A 896 -10.92 13.79 -19.92
C GLY A 896 -9.41 13.90 -20.13
N LEU A 897 -8.86 13.36 -21.23
CA LEU A 897 -7.43 13.48 -21.53
C LEU A 897 -7.00 14.88 -21.98
N ALA A 898 -7.88 15.66 -22.63
CA ALA A 898 -7.55 16.95 -23.24
C ALA A 898 -6.93 17.94 -22.24
N SER A 899 -7.62 18.22 -21.12
CA SER A 899 -7.10 19.07 -20.05
C SER A 899 -5.76 18.56 -19.47
N PHE A 900 -5.53 17.25 -19.38
CA PHE A 900 -4.23 16.69 -18.95
C PHE A 900 -3.12 16.90 -19.98
N VAL A 901 -3.37 16.65 -21.26
CA VAL A 901 -2.43 16.90 -22.36
C VAL A 901 -2.07 18.39 -22.42
N THR A 902 -3.07 19.28 -22.32
CA THR A 902 -2.85 20.73 -22.21
C THR A 902 -1.89 21.03 -21.07
N PHE A 903 -2.16 20.57 -19.85
CA PHE A 903 -1.33 20.86 -18.68
C PHE A 903 0.11 20.34 -18.81
N VAL A 904 0.32 19.08 -19.21
CA VAL A 904 1.69 18.55 -19.30
C VAL A 904 2.51 19.26 -20.38
N VAL A 905 1.91 19.58 -21.54
CA VAL A 905 2.61 20.28 -22.62
C VAL A 905 2.88 21.74 -22.26
N THR A 906 1.99 22.43 -21.54
CA THR A 906 2.23 23.82 -21.16
C THR A 906 3.26 23.98 -20.05
N HIS A 907 3.46 22.98 -19.20
CA HIS A 907 4.25 23.14 -17.98
C HIS A 907 5.56 22.34 -17.88
N PHE A 908 5.84 21.36 -18.77
CA PHE A 908 7.09 20.57 -18.67
C PHE A 908 8.38 21.40 -18.80
N ASN A 909 8.33 22.56 -19.48
CA ASN A 909 9.45 23.50 -19.62
C ASN A 909 9.12 24.89 -19.05
N ASP A 910 8.23 24.95 -18.05
CA ASP A 910 7.81 26.22 -17.43
C ASP A 910 8.77 26.60 -16.29
N PRO A 911 9.45 27.77 -16.38
CA PRO A 911 10.44 28.19 -15.38
C PRO A 911 9.82 28.51 -14.01
N ARG A 912 8.49 28.65 -13.90
CA ARG A 912 7.79 28.80 -12.62
C ARG A 912 7.80 27.51 -11.79
N ILE A 913 8.13 26.37 -12.39
CA ILE A 913 8.37 25.09 -11.71
C ILE A 913 9.88 24.93 -11.47
N SER A 914 10.34 25.36 -10.29
CA SER A 914 11.74 25.31 -9.88
C SER A 914 12.27 23.89 -9.83
N SER A 915 11.49 22.94 -9.28
CA SER A 915 11.88 21.54 -9.20
C SER A 915 12.01 20.94 -10.59
N ALA A 916 13.25 20.60 -10.95
CA ALA A 916 13.56 19.99 -12.23
C ALA A 916 13.08 18.52 -12.27
N ASP A 917 12.92 17.86 -11.13
CA ASP A 917 12.38 16.49 -11.05
C ASP A 917 10.89 16.46 -11.43
N LEU A 918 10.13 17.52 -11.10
CA LEU A 918 8.74 17.67 -11.55
C LEU A 918 8.64 17.97 -13.06
N ARG A 919 9.57 18.78 -13.59
CA ARG A 919 9.66 19.03 -15.03
C ARG A 919 10.00 17.74 -15.80
N ASP A 920 10.93 16.95 -15.28
CA ASP A 920 11.23 15.61 -15.80
C ASP A 920 10.03 14.66 -15.69
N LEU A 921 9.26 14.69 -14.59
CA LEU A 921 8.04 13.89 -14.43
C LEU A 921 6.99 14.24 -15.50
N LEU A 922 6.75 15.53 -15.78
CA LEU A 922 5.86 15.97 -16.86
C LEU A 922 6.38 15.54 -18.24
N LEU A 923 7.68 15.68 -18.49
CA LEU A 923 8.31 15.30 -19.76
C LEU A 923 8.30 13.78 -19.97
N GLN A 924 8.56 12.99 -18.93
CA GLN A 924 8.42 11.53 -18.96
C GLN A 924 6.95 11.13 -19.18
N SER A 925 5.98 11.86 -18.63
CA SER A 925 4.55 11.62 -18.87
C SER A 925 4.19 11.75 -20.35
N ILE A 926 4.67 12.82 -21.01
CA ILE A 926 4.57 12.98 -22.47
C ILE A 926 5.25 11.81 -23.20
N SER A 927 6.49 11.48 -22.82
CA SER A 927 7.26 10.37 -23.41
C SER A 927 6.57 9.02 -23.32
N VAL A 928 5.86 8.73 -22.21
CA VAL A 928 5.03 7.53 -22.06
C VAL A 928 3.81 7.57 -22.96
N LEU A 929 3.09 8.69 -23.03
CA LEU A 929 1.82 8.79 -23.76
C LEU A 929 2.01 8.69 -25.29
N VAL A 930 3.01 9.37 -25.87
CA VAL A 930 3.24 9.34 -27.34
C VAL A 930 3.68 7.97 -27.88
N GLN A 931 4.06 7.03 -27.01
CA GLN A 931 4.39 5.65 -27.41
C GLN A 931 3.18 4.83 -27.86
N TYR A 932 1.97 5.25 -27.48
CA TYR A 932 0.73 4.55 -27.77
C TYR A 932 -0.08 5.32 -28.82
N LYS A 933 -0.46 4.65 -29.91
CA LYS A 933 -1.15 5.27 -31.06
C LYS A 933 -2.41 6.05 -30.67
N ASP A 934 -3.23 5.47 -29.79
CA ASP A 934 -4.48 6.11 -29.34
C ASP A 934 -4.19 7.43 -28.64
N TYR A 935 -3.25 7.44 -27.68
CA TYR A 935 -2.90 8.63 -26.91
C TYR A 935 -2.21 9.69 -27.78
N LEU A 936 -1.39 9.29 -28.76
CA LEU A 936 -0.79 10.23 -29.73
C LEU A 936 -1.87 11.01 -30.51
N ALA A 937 -2.98 10.37 -30.90
CA ALA A 937 -4.08 11.06 -31.57
C ALA A 937 -4.71 12.19 -30.71
N ALA A 938 -4.66 12.07 -29.38
CA ALA A 938 -5.12 13.13 -28.47
C ALA A 938 -4.15 14.32 -28.40
N PHE A 939 -2.85 14.11 -28.64
CA PHE A 939 -1.90 15.21 -28.81
C PHE A 939 -2.10 15.88 -30.18
N GLU A 940 -2.41 15.11 -31.23
CA GLU A 940 -2.69 15.64 -32.57
C GLU A 940 -3.96 16.49 -32.62
N SER A 941 -4.98 16.15 -31.81
CA SER A 941 -6.24 16.90 -31.73
C SER A 941 -6.26 18.03 -30.70
N ASN A 942 -5.16 18.29 -29.98
CA ASN A 942 -5.12 19.29 -28.92
C ASN A 942 -4.40 20.56 -29.40
N GLU A 943 -5.07 21.72 -29.31
CA GLU A 943 -4.54 22.99 -29.80
C GLU A 943 -3.25 23.41 -29.06
N ALA A 944 -3.22 23.29 -27.72
CA ALA A 944 -2.03 23.62 -26.94
C ALA A 944 -0.84 22.71 -27.28
N ALA A 945 -1.09 21.42 -27.55
CA ALA A 945 -0.09 20.46 -27.95
C ALA A 945 0.51 20.80 -29.33
N THR A 946 -0.34 21.01 -30.34
CA THR A 946 0.10 21.35 -31.70
C THR A 946 0.84 22.69 -31.76
N LEU A 947 0.40 23.71 -31.02
CA LEU A 947 1.04 25.04 -31.00
C LEU A 947 2.35 25.09 -30.19
N ARG A 948 2.46 24.41 -29.04
CA ARG A 948 3.57 24.60 -28.10
C ARG A 948 4.59 23.47 -28.07
N LEU A 949 4.16 22.21 -28.22
CA LEU A 949 5.05 21.05 -28.05
C LEU A 949 6.29 21.07 -28.97
N PRO A 950 6.20 21.41 -30.27
CA PRO A 950 7.36 21.35 -31.17
C PRO A 950 8.51 22.26 -30.72
N LYS A 951 8.22 23.55 -30.50
CA LYS A 951 9.22 24.53 -30.05
C LYS A 951 9.71 24.23 -28.64
N ALA A 952 8.83 23.80 -27.74
CA ALA A 952 9.19 23.49 -26.37
C ALA A 952 10.12 22.28 -26.26
N LEU A 953 9.94 21.23 -27.07
CA LEU A 953 10.82 20.06 -27.12
C LEU A 953 12.23 20.42 -27.62
N ILE A 954 12.32 21.19 -28.70
CA ILE A 954 13.61 21.65 -29.27
C ILE A 954 14.37 22.50 -28.24
N SER A 955 13.67 23.40 -27.54
CA SER A 955 14.21 24.23 -26.45
C SER A 955 14.69 23.39 -25.26
N ALA A 956 13.90 22.40 -24.85
CA ALA A 956 14.17 21.52 -23.71
C ALA A 956 15.26 20.46 -23.98
N PHE A 957 15.80 20.34 -25.20
CA PHE A 957 16.94 19.47 -25.47
C PHE A 957 18.20 20.05 -24.81
N ASP A 958 18.47 19.67 -23.56
CA ASP A 958 19.60 20.11 -22.76
C ASP A 958 20.35 18.95 -22.10
N ASN A 959 21.42 19.24 -21.38
CA ASN A 959 22.29 18.23 -20.76
C ASN A 959 21.57 17.31 -19.75
N ARG A 960 20.37 17.67 -19.26
CA ARG A 960 19.58 16.88 -18.32
C ARG A 960 18.47 16.10 -19.04
N SER A 961 17.79 16.73 -19.98
CA SER A 961 16.52 16.28 -20.53
C SER A 961 16.65 15.67 -21.93
N TRP A 962 17.86 15.65 -22.52
CA TRP A 962 18.06 15.15 -23.89
C TRP A 962 17.58 13.71 -24.10
N ILE A 963 17.67 12.81 -23.12
CA ILE A 963 17.20 11.41 -23.26
C ILE A 963 15.67 11.35 -23.46
N PRO A 964 14.82 11.85 -22.53
CA PRO A 964 13.38 11.84 -22.73
C PRO A 964 12.93 12.69 -23.93
N VAL A 965 13.59 13.82 -24.23
CA VAL A 965 13.31 14.59 -25.48
C VAL A 965 13.63 13.77 -26.73
N THR A 966 14.79 13.10 -26.80
CA THR A 966 15.16 12.22 -27.94
C THR A 966 14.14 11.11 -28.12
N ASN A 967 13.70 10.49 -27.02
CA ASN A 967 12.68 9.44 -27.06
C ASN A 967 11.33 9.97 -27.59
N ILE A 968 10.91 11.18 -27.23
CA ILE A 968 9.71 11.82 -27.77
C ILE A 968 9.89 12.13 -29.26
N LEU A 969 10.96 12.84 -29.64
CA LEU A 969 11.25 13.20 -31.03
C LEU A 969 11.31 11.97 -31.92
N LEU A 970 12.00 10.91 -31.51
CA LEU A 970 12.05 9.65 -32.25
C LEU A 970 10.67 9.01 -32.45
N ARG A 971 9.72 9.16 -31.51
CA ARG A 971 8.35 8.67 -31.68
C ARG A 971 7.58 9.53 -32.68
N LEU A 972 7.68 10.86 -32.58
CA LEU A 972 7.01 11.77 -33.51
C LEU A 972 7.56 11.63 -34.94
N CYS A 973 8.88 11.56 -35.10
CA CYS A 973 9.60 11.51 -36.38
C CYS A 973 9.67 10.12 -37.05
N LYS A 974 9.11 9.06 -36.44
CA LYS A 974 9.15 7.70 -37.00
C LYS A 974 8.52 7.61 -38.39
N GLY A 975 9.11 6.76 -39.24
CA GLY A 975 8.64 6.50 -40.62
C GLY A 975 9.35 7.29 -41.72
N HIS A 976 10.25 8.21 -41.35
CA HIS A 976 11.17 8.88 -42.27
C HIS A 976 12.59 8.41 -41.98
N GLY A 977 13.23 7.74 -42.94
CA GLY A 977 14.62 7.28 -42.83
C GLY A 977 14.92 5.97 -43.56
N PHE A 978 16.17 5.83 -43.98
CA PHE A 978 16.70 4.67 -44.70
C PHE A 978 16.59 3.39 -43.84
N GLY A 979 16.22 2.29 -44.49
CA GLY A 979 15.99 0.99 -43.83
C GLY A 979 14.78 0.94 -42.87
N SER A 980 13.99 2.01 -42.71
CA SER A 980 12.77 1.94 -41.90
C SER A 980 11.66 1.22 -42.67
N SER A 981 11.30 0.00 -42.25
CA SER A 981 10.31 -0.81 -42.99
C SER A 981 8.90 -0.22 -42.83
N LYS A 982 8.15 -0.17 -43.94
CA LYS A 982 6.72 0.18 -43.94
C LYS A 982 5.81 -0.95 -43.42
N HIS A 983 6.38 -2.02 -42.84
CA HIS A 983 5.67 -3.23 -42.44
C HIS A 983 5.95 -3.57 -40.97
N GLY A 984 5.16 -2.92 -40.11
CA GLY A 984 5.00 -3.24 -38.70
C GLY A 984 3.78 -2.49 -38.17
N GLU A 985 2.64 -3.16 -38.07
CA GLU A 985 1.31 -2.58 -37.80
C GLU A 985 1.11 -2.05 -36.36
N SER A 986 2.14 -1.46 -35.73
CA SER A 986 2.11 -1.13 -34.30
C SER A 986 2.92 0.10 -33.87
N SER A 987 3.58 0.84 -34.76
CA SER A 987 4.34 2.05 -34.41
C SER A 987 3.57 3.35 -34.66
N SER A 988 3.43 4.16 -33.62
CA SER A 988 2.80 5.49 -33.64
C SER A 988 3.73 6.56 -34.23
N SER A 989 3.50 6.91 -35.50
CA SER A 989 4.14 8.06 -36.19
C SER A 989 3.11 9.15 -36.46
N SER A 990 3.46 10.42 -36.24
CA SER A 990 2.56 11.56 -36.48
C SER A 990 3.04 12.43 -37.65
N VAL A 991 2.30 12.40 -38.76
CA VAL A 991 2.54 13.29 -39.91
C VAL A 991 2.28 14.77 -39.53
N ILE A 992 1.36 15.00 -38.58
CA ILE A 992 1.03 16.35 -38.08
C ILE A 992 2.22 16.92 -37.31
N PHE A 993 2.74 16.20 -36.30
CA PHE A 993 3.90 16.69 -35.54
C PHE A 993 5.19 16.73 -36.36
N GLN A 994 5.37 15.87 -37.35
CA GLN A 994 6.50 15.98 -38.29
C GLN A 994 6.49 17.33 -39.03
N ARG A 995 5.32 17.72 -39.60
CA ARG A 995 5.16 19.02 -40.23
C ARG A 995 5.37 20.18 -39.25
N LEU A 996 4.78 20.10 -38.06
CA LEU A 996 4.90 21.16 -37.05
C LEU A 996 6.33 21.31 -36.50
N LEU A 997 7.09 20.21 -36.39
CA LEU A 997 8.51 20.26 -36.04
C LEU A 997 9.34 20.92 -37.14
N ARG A 998 9.09 20.57 -38.41
CA ARG A 998 9.71 21.25 -39.57
C ARG A 998 9.41 22.74 -39.58
N GLU A 999 8.15 23.13 -39.43
CA GLU A 999 7.73 24.53 -39.36
C GLU A 999 8.34 25.25 -38.14
N ALA A 1000 8.44 24.61 -36.98
CA ALA A 1000 9.07 25.19 -35.80
C ALA A 1000 10.56 25.50 -36.01
N CYS A 1001 11.31 24.61 -36.64
CA CYS A 1001 12.72 24.79 -36.95
C CYS A 1001 12.97 25.83 -38.06
N ILE A 1002 12.14 25.86 -39.11
CA ILE A 1002 12.27 26.83 -40.21
C ILE A 1002 11.97 28.26 -39.73
N ASN A 1003 10.98 28.42 -38.85
CA ASN A 1003 10.57 29.73 -38.34
C ASN A 1003 11.47 30.29 -37.21
N ASP A 1004 12.41 29.49 -36.68
CA ASP A 1004 13.30 29.88 -35.59
C ASP A 1004 14.69 29.24 -35.76
N GLU A 1005 15.46 29.81 -36.70
CA GLU A 1005 16.80 29.35 -37.06
C GLU A 1005 17.78 29.40 -35.86
N GLY A 1006 17.61 30.35 -34.94
CA GLY A 1006 18.43 30.48 -33.74
C GLY A 1006 18.20 29.34 -32.73
N LEU A 1007 16.93 28.98 -32.51
CA LEU A 1007 16.55 27.81 -31.71
C LEU A 1007 17.07 26.52 -32.37
N PHE A 1008 16.88 26.36 -33.68
CA PHE A 1008 17.29 25.16 -34.40
C PHE A 1008 18.82 24.99 -34.45
N SER A 1009 19.57 26.07 -34.69
CA SER A 1009 21.03 26.07 -34.61
C SER A 1009 21.51 25.69 -33.21
N THR A 1010 20.91 26.23 -32.15
CA THR A 1010 21.23 25.85 -30.75
C THR A 1010 20.96 24.37 -30.49
N PHE A 1011 19.85 23.83 -31.01
CA PHE A 1011 19.51 22.42 -30.93
C PHE A 1011 20.52 21.53 -31.67
N LEU A 1012 20.83 21.81 -32.94
CA LEU A 1012 21.82 21.06 -33.71
C LEU A 1012 23.20 21.08 -33.04
N ASN A 1013 23.63 22.23 -32.51
CA ASN A 1013 24.87 22.37 -31.75
C ASN A 1013 24.94 21.41 -30.56
N ARG A 1014 23.85 21.28 -29.80
CA ARG A 1014 23.75 20.33 -28.68
C ARG A 1014 23.68 18.88 -29.19
N LEU A 1015 22.84 18.59 -30.18
CA LEU A 1015 22.66 17.26 -30.77
C LEU A 1015 23.99 16.67 -31.27
N PHE A 1016 24.78 17.45 -32.01
CA PHE A 1016 26.12 17.04 -32.45
C PHE A 1016 27.03 16.71 -31.27
N ASN A 1017 27.09 17.57 -30.24
CA ASN A 1017 27.96 17.35 -29.09
C ASN A 1017 27.54 16.11 -28.28
N THR A 1018 26.24 15.92 -28.05
CA THR A 1018 25.71 14.75 -27.34
C THR A 1018 25.98 13.46 -28.13
N LEU A 1019 25.77 13.44 -29.45
CA LEU A 1019 26.02 12.25 -30.28
C LEU A 1019 27.53 11.91 -30.36
N SER A 1020 28.40 12.91 -30.51
CA SER A 1020 29.87 12.70 -30.46
C SER A 1020 30.29 12.05 -29.13
N TRP A 1021 29.76 12.56 -28.01
CA TRP A 1021 30.11 12.05 -26.69
C TRP A 1021 29.50 10.66 -26.40
N THR A 1022 28.23 10.37 -26.76
CA THR A 1022 27.67 9.01 -26.57
C THR A 1022 28.44 7.97 -27.39
N MET A 1023 28.90 8.34 -28.59
CA MET A 1023 29.74 7.48 -29.43
C MET A 1023 31.16 7.29 -28.88
N THR A 1024 31.68 8.29 -28.17
CA THR A 1024 32.95 8.17 -27.44
C THR A 1024 32.81 7.20 -26.26
N GLU A 1025 31.79 7.39 -25.42
CA GLU A 1025 31.49 6.51 -24.27
C GLU A 1025 31.20 5.07 -24.69
N PHE A 1026 30.49 4.88 -25.81
CA PHE A 1026 30.26 3.56 -26.41
C PHE A 1026 31.59 2.88 -26.79
N SER A 1027 32.49 3.63 -27.43
CA SER A 1027 33.78 3.13 -27.89
C SER A 1027 34.74 2.81 -26.74
N ILE A 1028 34.72 3.62 -25.67
CA ILE A 1028 35.43 3.33 -24.42
C ILE A 1028 34.87 2.05 -23.79
N SER A 1029 33.54 1.93 -23.68
CA SER A 1029 32.87 0.76 -23.10
C SER A 1029 33.21 -0.54 -23.85
N ILE A 1030 33.26 -0.51 -25.18
CA ILE A 1030 33.71 -1.68 -25.98
C ILE A 1030 35.19 -1.99 -25.73
N ARG A 1031 36.07 -0.98 -25.73
CA ARG A 1031 37.50 -1.19 -25.53
C ARG A 1031 37.82 -1.78 -24.16
N GLU A 1032 37.17 -1.30 -23.10
CA GLU A 1032 37.31 -1.89 -21.76
C GLU A 1032 36.91 -3.37 -21.71
N MET A 1033 35.83 -3.75 -22.40
CA MET A 1033 35.39 -5.15 -22.48
C MET A 1033 36.38 -6.00 -23.30
N GLN A 1034 37.00 -5.45 -24.35
CA GLN A 1034 38.06 -6.11 -25.12
C GLN A 1034 39.33 -6.33 -24.28
N GLU A 1035 39.77 -5.31 -23.54
CA GLU A 1035 41.00 -5.38 -22.74
C GLU A 1035 40.89 -6.36 -21.55
N LYS A 1036 39.71 -6.48 -20.93
CA LYS A 1036 39.50 -7.31 -19.73
C LYS A 1036 39.22 -8.79 -20.02
N TYR A 1037 38.80 -9.15 -21.24
CA TYR A 1037 38.37 -10.52 -21.64
C TYR A 1037 37.28 -11.18 -20.75
N GLN A 1038 36.72 -10.46 -19.77
CA GLN A 1038 35.60 -10.87 -18.93
C GLN A 1038 34.50 -9.82 -19.02
N VAL A 1039 33.43 -10.14 -19.73
CA VAL A 1039 32.26 -9.27 -19.87
C VAL A 1039 31.39 -9.40 -18.63
N SER A 1040 31.46 -8.41 -17.74
CA SER A 1040 30.46 -8.25 -16.67
C SER A 1040 29.10 -7.89 -17.28
N GLU A 1041 28.03 -8.56 -16.83
CA GLU A 1041 26.65 -8.28 -17.27
C GLU A 1041 26.29 -6.79 -17.12
N PHE A 1042 26.84 -6.12 -16.12
CA PHE A 1042 26.68 -4.69 -15.89
C PHE A 1042 27.32 -3.84 -17.01
N GLN A 1043 28.59 -4.07 -17.35
CA GLN A 1043 29.26 -3.34 -18.44
C GLN A 1043 28.59 -3.60 -19.79
N GLN A 1044 28.12 -4.84 -20.00
CA GLN A 1044 27.33 -5.20 -21.17
C GLN A 1044 26.02 -4.39 -21.26
N LYS A 1045 25.28 -4.31 -20.14
CA LYS A 1045 24.04 -3.52 -20.04
C LYS A 1045 24.28 -2.03 -20.31
N LYS A 1046 25.37 -1.45 -19.79
CA LYS A 1046 25.79 -0.07 -20.06
C LYS A 1046 26.10 0.15 -21.54
N CYS A 1047 26.94 -0.71 -22.14
CA CYS A 1047 27.30 -0.62 -23.56
C CYS A 1047 26.07 -0.67 -24.49
N CYS A 1048 25.13 -1.59 -24.24
CA CYS A 1048 23.88 -1.67 -25.01
C CYS A 1048 23.05 -0.38 -24.94
N VAL A 1049 22.86 0.18 -23.73
CA VAL A 1049 22.03 1.39 -23.53
C VAL A 1049 22.65 2.60 -24.22
N ILE A 1050 23.98 2.77 -24.15
CA ILE A 1050 24.67 3.87 -24.83
C ILE A 1050 24.57 3.69 -26.36
N PHE A 1051 24.70 2.47 -26.88
CA PHE A 1051 24.52 2.19 -28.31
C PHE A 1051 23.10 2.53 -28.80
N ASP A 1052 22.07 2.11 -28.06
CA ASP A 1052 20.66 2.42 -28.37
C ASP A 1052 20.43 3.96 -28.38
N LEU A 1053 21.00 4.68 -27.40
CA LEU A 1053 20.92 6.15 -27.35
C LEU A 1053 21.63 6.82 -28.54
N SER A 1054 22.83 6.38 -28.91
CA SER A 1054 23.53 6.87 -30.12
C SER A 1054 22.71 6.61 -31.39
N CYS A 1055 22.11 5.42 -31.54
CA CYS A 1055 21.23 5.12 -32.68
C CYS A 1055 20.02 6.08 -32.73
N ASN A 1056 19.39 6.34 -31.58
CA ASN A 1056 18.24 7.22 -31.47
C ASN A 1056 18.59 8.68 -31.83
N LEU A 1057 19.74 9.19 -31.39
CA LEU A 1057 20.24 10.52 -31.74
C LEU A 1057 20.55 10.63 -33.24
N THR A 1058 21.21 9.63 -33.85
CA THR A 1058 21.48 9.62 -35.29
C THR A 1058 20.19 9.57 -36.12
N ARG A 1059 19.13 8.89 -35.64
CA ARG A 1059 17.80 8.90 -36.26
C ARG A 1059 17.08 10.25 -36.18
N VAL A 1060 17.26 11.01 -35.10
CA VAL A 1060 16.76 12.39 -35.01
C VAL A 1060 17.52 13.31 -35.99
N LEU A 1061 18.83 13.10 -36.14
CA LEU A 1061 19.66 13.84 -37.09
C LEU A 1061 19.30 13.53 -38.56
N GLU A 1062 19.00 12.27 -38.88
CA GLU A 1062 18.46 11.85 -40.19
C GLU A 1062 17.14 12.57 -40.54
N PHE A 1063 16.23 12.69 -39.59
CA PHE A 1063 15.00 13.47 -39.78
C PHE A 1063 15.30 14.95 -40.05
N CYS A 1064 16.25 15.56 -39.34
CA CYS A 1064 16.64 16.94 -39.57
C CYS A 1064 17.21 17.18 -40.98
N THR A 1065 18.01 16.24 -41.52
CA THR A 1065 18.57 16.38 -42.87
C THR A 1065 17.54 16.12 -43.97
N HIS A 1066 16.52 15.30 -43.71
CA HIS A 1066 15.40 15.08 -44.64
C HIS A 1066 14.45 16.30 -44.73
N GLU A 1067 13.97 16.79 -43.59
CA GLU A 1067 12.95 17.86 -43.58
C GLU A 1067 13.52 19.27 -43.81
N ILE A 1068 14.81 19.48 -43.49
CA ILE A 1068 15.47 20.79 -43.45
C ILE A 1068 16.90 20.73 -44.04
N PRO A 1069 17.11 20.17 -45.26
CA PRO A 1069 18.45 20.07 -45.87
C PRO A 1069 19.10 21.45 -46.07
N GLN A 1070 18.30 22.50 -46.27
CA GLN A 1070 18.76 23.87 -46.47
C GLN A 1070 19.58 24.43 -45.31
N ALA A 1071 19.36 23.97 -44.07
CA ALA A 1071 20.15 24.38 -42.90
C ALA A 1071 21.60 23.85 -42.91
N PHE A 1072 21.90 22.91 -43.80
CA PHE A 1072 23.22 22.34 -44.05
C PHE A 1072 23.81 22.83 -45.39
N LEU A 1073 22.99 22.88 -46.45
CA LEU A 1073 23.44 23.23 -47.82
C LEU A 1073 23.55 24.74 -48.10
N SER A 1074 22.75 25.56 -47.41
CA SER A 1074 22.59 27.00 -47.67
C SER A 1074 22.89 27.87 -46.44
N GLY A 1075 23.27 27.26 -45.32
CA GLY A 1075 23.75 27.93 -44.12
C GLY A 1075 25.27 28.09 -44.09
N THR A 1076 25.83 28.48 -42.93
CA THR A 1076 27.29 28.51 -42.75
C THR A 1076 27.92 27.12 -42.87
N ASP A 1077 29.07 27.01 -43.56
CA ASP A 1077 29.83 25.76 -43.82
C ASP A 1077 30.06 24.89 -42.55
N THR A 1078 30.08 25.54 -41.38
CA THR A 1078 30.21 24.91 -40.06
C THR A 1078 29.23 23.77 -39.79
N ASN A 1079 27.98 23.85 -40.26
CA ASN A 1079 26.98 22.80 -40.03
C ASN A 1079 27.26 21.55 -40.87
N LEU A 1080 27.57 21.74 -42.16
CA LEU A 1080 27.87 20.63 -43.07
C LEU A 1080 29.22 19.98 -42.74
N ARG A 1081 30.23 20.79 -42.40
CA ARG A 1081 31.54 20.32 -41.94
C ARG A 1081 31.44 19.48 -40.66
N ARG A 1082 30.73 19.96 -39.62
CA ARG A 1082 30.55 19.18 -38.39
C ARG A 1082 29.71 17.91 -38.58
N LEU A 1083 28.71 17.95 -39.46
CA LEU A 1083 27.92 16.76 -39.79
C LEU A 1083 28.77 15.70 -40.50
N THR A 1084 29.56 16.11 -41.49
CA THR A 1084 30.46 15.20 -42.22
C THR A 1084 31.58 14.66 -41.34
N GLU A 1085 32.18 15.49 -40.46
CA GLU A 1085 33.13 15.06 -39.43
C GLU A 1085 32.51 13.99 -38.52
N LEU A 1086 31.27 14.18 -38.09
CA LEU A 1086 30.54 13.24 -37.23
C LEU A 1086 30.19 11.93 -37.96
N ILE A 1087 29.85 11.98 -39.25
CA ILE A 1087 29.64 10.76 -40.07
C ILE A 1087 30.94 9.95 -40.14
N VAL A 1088 32.07 10.59 -40.45
CA VAL A 1088 33.38 9.92 -40.51
C VAL A 1088 33.80 9.38 -39.15
N PHE A 1089 33.56 10.13 -38.08
CA PHE A 1089 33.81 9.71 -36.70
C PHE A 1089 33.02 8.44 -36.33
N ILE A 1090 31.71 8.42 -36.57
CA ILE A 1090 30.85 7.26 -36.27
C ILE A 1090 31.25 6.06 -37.13
N LEU A 1091 31.48 6.26 -38.44
CA LEU A 1091 31.92 5.18 -39.33
C LEU A 1091 33.22 4.57 -38.83
N ASN A 1092 34.24 5.39 -38.54
CA ASN A 1092 35.51 4.92 -38.01
C ASN A 1092 35.34 4.12 -36.70
N HIS A 1093 34.48 4.57 -35.78
CA HIS A 1093 34.24 3.87 -34.52
C HIS A 1093 33.46 2.54 -34.68
N VAL A 1094 32.58 2.42 -35.69
CA VAL A 1094 31.83 1.19 -35.97
C VAL A 1094 32.63 0.20 -36.82
N THR A 1095 33.51 0.66 -37.72
CA THR A 1095 34.32 -0.21 -38.59
C THR A 1095 35.68 -0.60 -38.02
N SER A 1096 36.30 0.23 -37.16
CA SER A 1096 37.61 -0.08 -36.54
C SER A 1096 37.55 -1.15 -35.44
N ALA A 1097 36.35 -1.59 -35.03
CA ALA A 1097 36.18 -2.73 -34.13
C ALA A 1097 36.65 -4.02 -34.82
N ALA A 1098 37.93 -4.36 -34.62
CA ALA A 1098 38.71 -5.37 -35.34
C ALA A 1098 38.19 -6.82 -35.27
N ASP A 1099 37.12 -7.08 -34.53
CA ASP A 1099 36.39 -8.34 -34.52
C ASP A 1099 34.89 -8.05 -34.61
N ALA A 1100 34.27 -8.52 -35.70
CA ALA A 1100 32.85 -8.36 -35.96
C ALA A 1100 32.00 -9.23 -35.02
N GLU A 1101 32.46 -10.44 -34.68
CA GLU A 1101 31.78 -11.32 -33.75
C GLU A 1101 31.84 -10.75 -32.33
N PHE A 1102 32.99 -10.20 -31.91
CA PHE A 1102 33.11 -9.58 -30.58
C PHE A 1102 32.14 -8.40 -30.38
N PHE A 1103 31.94 -7.56 -31.40
CA PHE A 1103 31.02 -6.42 -31.33
C PHE A 1103 29.58 -6.88 -31.12
N ASP A 1104 29.11 -7.81 -31.95
CA ASP A 1104 27.75 -8.34 -31.87
C ASP A 1104 27.55 -9.17 -30.59
N LEU A 1105 28.57 -9.89 -30.13
CA LEU A 1105 28.56 -10.64 -28.86
C LEU A 1105 28.61 -9.71 -27.63
N SER A 1106 29.27 -8.56 -27.71
CA SER A 1106 29.24 -7.51 -26.68
C SER A 1106 27.85 -6.87 -26.54
N LEU A 1107 27.09 -6.75 -27.62
CA LEU A 1107 25.70 -6.27 -27.59
C LEU A 1107 24.68 -7.39 -27.25
N ARG A 1108 25.11 -8.65 -27.20
CA ARG A 1108 24.25 -9.83 -27.00
C ARG A 1108 23.96 -10.13 -25.53
N ARG A 1109 22.88 -9.57 -24.98
CA ARG A 1109 22.36 -10.00 -23.67
C ARG A 1109 21.98 -11.49 -23.69
N HIS A 1110 22.13 -12.17 -22.55
CA HIS A 1110 21.62 -13.53 -22.37
C HIS A 1110 20.11 -13.60 -22.69
N GLY A 1111 19.74 -14.43 -23.67
CA GLY A 1111 18.34 -14.69 -24.04
C GLY A 1111 17.63 -13.59 -24.83
N GLN A 1112 18.32 -12.86 -25.71
CA GLN A 1112 17.69 -12.08 -26.81
C GLN A 1112 17.94 -12.75 -28.17
N SER A 1113 17.03 -12.58 -29.14
CA SER A 1113 17.23 -13.00 -30.54
C SER A 1113 18.19 -12.04 -31.26
N LEU A 1114 18.92 -12.54 -32.26
CA LEU A 1114 19.91 -11.77 -33.04
C LEU A 1114 19.30 -10.56 -33.78
N GLU A 1115 17.98 -10.58 -34.02
CA GLU A 1115 17.26 -9.63 -34.87
C GLU A 1115 17.12 -8.23 -34.26
N LYS A 1116 17.32 -8.05 -32.94
CA LYS A 1116 16.94 -6.80 -32.24
C LYS A 1116 18.02 -5.74 -32.11
N VAL A 1117 19.30 -6.10 -32.12
CA VAL A 1117 20.42 -5.16 -31.96
C VAL A 1117 21.53 -5.60 -32.90
N ASN A 1118 21.83 -4.77 -33.89
CA ASN A 1118 22.85 -5.05 -34.90
C ASN A 1118 23.52 -3.75 -35.38
N ARG A 1119 24.66 -3.86 -36.06
CA ARG A 1119 25.39 -2.72 -36.65
C ARG A 1119 24.53 -1.88 -37.61
N GLY A 1120 23.56 -2.48 -38.30
CA GLY A 1120 22.63 -1.78 -39.19
C GLY A 1120 21.80 -0.70 -38.50
N MET A 1121 21.54 -0.81 -37.20
CA MET A 1121 20.79 0.20 -36.42
C MET A 1121 21.39 1.61 -36.49
N ILE A 1122 22.73 1.71 -36.50
CA ILE A 1122 23.45 2.99 -36.61
C ILE A 1122 23.93 3.28 -38.04
N LEU A 1123 24.23 2.26 -38.84
CA LEU A 1123 24.67 2.45 -40.23
C LEU A 1123 23.53 2.92 -41.15
N ALA A 1124 22.31 2.42 -40.95
CA ALA A 1124 21.15 2.82 -41.76
C ALA A 1124 20.87 4.34 -41.71
N PRO A 1125 20.76 5.01 -40.55
CA PRO A 1125 20.53 6.46 -40.53
C PRO A 1125 21.70 7.28 -41.07
N LEU A 1126 22.95 6.79 -41.02
CA LEU A 1126 24.08 7.47 -41.68
C LEU A 1126 23.92 7.47 -43.20
N VAL A 1127 23.52 6.34 -43.78
CA VAL A 1127 23.23 6.25 -45.23
C VAL A 1127 22.07 7.18 -45.59
N GLY A 1128 21.00 7.19 -44.79
CA GLY A 1128 19.88 8.12 -44.98
C GLY A 1128 20.32 9.58 -44.94
N ILE A 1129 21.12 9.99 -43.96
CA ILE A 1129 21.70 11.35 -43.88
C ILE A 1129 22.44 11.73 -45.16
N ILE A 1130 23.30 10.85 -45.68
CA ILE A 1130 24.09 11.10 -46.88
C ILE A 1130 23.17 11.24 -48.11
N LEU A 1131 22.21 10.33 -48.28
CA LEU A 1131 21.25 10.37 -49.39
C LEU A 1131 20.38 11.63 -49.36
N ASN A 1132 19.80 11.98 -48.20
CA ASN A 1132 18.97 13.18 -48.02
C ASN A 1132 19.68 14.46 -48.50
N LEU A 1133 20.98 14.60 -48.19
CA LEU A 1133 21.76 15.77 -48.58
C LEU A 1133 22.15 15.74 -50.06
N LEU A 1134 22.47 14.58 -50.62
CA LEU A 1134 22.79 14.44 -52.05
C LEU A 1134 21.56 14.70 -52.92
N ASP A 1135 20.41 14.12 -52.58
CA ASP A 1135 19.14 14.33 -53.30
C ASP A 1135 18.74 15.81 -53.25
N ALA A 1136 18.77 16.44 -52.05
CA ALA A 1136 18.49 17.87 -51.91
C ALA A 1136 19.50 18.79 -52.62
N SER A 1137 20.75 18.35 -52.82
CA SER A 1137 21.74 19.08 -53.61
C SER A 1137 21.48 18.98 -55.12
N ALA A 1138 20.84 17.89 -55.58
CA ALA A 1138 20.50 17.66 -56.98
C ALA A 1138 19.21 18.41 -57.41
N GLU A 1139 18.26 18.63 -56.49
CA GLU A 1139 16.99 19.34 -56.78
C GLU A 1139 17.14 20.88 -56.81
N SER A 1140 18.24 21.45 -56.31
CA SER A 1140 18.42 22.90 -56.16
C SER A 1140 19.10 23.55 -57.39
N GLU A 1141 18.32 23.89 -58.42
CA GLU A 1141 18.84 24.55 -59.64
C GLU A 1141 19.31 26.01 -59.42
N CYS A 1142 19.21 26.59 -58.22
CA CYS A 1142 19.74 27.94 -57.95
C CYS A 1142 20.11 28.16 -56.47
N GLY A 1143 21.41 28.19 -56.16
CA GLY A 1143 21.92 28.77 -54.92
C GLY A 1143 22.53 27.84 -53.87
N VAL A 1144 22.96 26.62 -54.22
CA VAL A 1144 23.75 25.78 -53.29
C VAL A 1144 25.07 26.47 -52.95
N GLN A 1145 25.32 26.76 -51.67
CA GLN A 1145 26.51 27.49 -51.22
C GLN A 1145 27.63 26.57 -50.71
N ASN A 1146 27.28 25.39 -50.18
CA ASN A 1146 28.22 24.39 -49.67
C ASN A 1146 28.11 23.07 -50.45
N ASP A 1147 29.22 22.58 -51.02
CA ASP A 1147 29.29 21.31 -51.76
C ASP A 1147 29.59 20.13 -50.81
N VAL A 1148 28.64 19.19 -50.69
CA VAL A 1148 28.76 17.98 -49.86
C VAL A 1148 29.96 17.12 -50.25
N VAL A 1149 30.19 16.93 -51.55
CA VAL A 1149 31.27 16.08 -52.07
C VAL A 1149 32.61 16.80 -51.90
N GLY A 1150 32.64 18.10 -52.15
CA GLY A 1150 33.78 18.97 -51.88
C GLY A 1150 34.20 19.00 -50.41
N VAL A 1151 33.25 19.04 -49.47
CA VAL A 1151 33.55 19.00 -48.04
C VAL A 1151 34.19 17.67 -47.63
N PHE A 1152 33.62 16.51 -48.00
CA PHE A 1152 34.26 15.20 -47.76
C PHE A 1152 35.65 15.09 -48.41
N SER A 1153 35.81 15.65 -49.62
CA SER A 1153 37.10 15.67 -50.33
C SER A 1153 38.15 16.61 -49.69
N SER A 1154 37.71 17.54 -48.85
CA SER A 1154 38.57 18.51 -48.15
C SER A 1154 39.09 18.04 -46.79
N MET A 1155 38.78 16.80 -46.38
CA MET A 1155 39.14 16.25 -45.07
C MET A 1155 40.51 15.57 -45.05
N ASP A 1156 41.26 15.78 -43.97
CA ASP A 1156 42.61 15.23 -43.74
C ASP A 1156 42.62 13.72 -43.39
N CYS A 1157 41.66 12.93 -43.90
CA CYS A 1157 41.53 11.48 -43.61
C CYS A 1157 40.96 10.64 -44.77
N PRO A 1158 41.50 10.76 -46.01
CA PRO A 1158 40.92 10.14 -47.21
C PRO A 1158 40.82 8.60 -47.14
N ASP A 1159 41.79 7.93 -46.51
CA ASP A 1159 41.77 6.45 -46.37
C ASP A 1159 40.62 5.98 -45.47
N THR A 1160 40.40 6.66 -44.34
CA THR A 1160 39.29 6.38 -43.41
C THR A 1160 37.93 6.57 -44.09
N ILE A 1161 37.81 7.64 -44.88
CA ILE A 1161 36.62 7.95 -45.67
C ILE A 1161 36.38 6.83 -46.69
N HIS A 1162 37.38 6.50 -47.51
CA HIS A 1162 37.26 5.45 -48.52
C HIS A 1162 36.86 4.09 -47.91
N CYS A 1163 37.52 3.66 -46.84
CA CYS A 1163 37.18 2.42 -46.15
C CYS A 1163 35.76 2.44 -45.54
N GLY A 1164 35.34 3.56 -44.93
CA GLY A 1164 34.00 3.70 -44.35
C GLY A 1164 32.89 3.64 -45.41
N PHE A 1165 33.04 4.37 -46.52
CA PHE A 1165 32.08 4.35 -47.62
C PHE A 1165 32.06 3.00 -48.35
N GLN A 1166 33.22 2.36 -48.56
CA GLN A 1166 33.28 1.02 -49.14
C GLN A 1166 32.57 -0.02 -48.24
N TYR A 1167 32.75 0.05 -46.92
CA TYR A 1167 32.03 -0.81 -45.97
C TYR A 1167 30.50 -0.63 -46.05
N LEU A 1168 30.00 0.60 -46.23
CA LEU A 1168 28.56 0.85 -46.41
C LEU A 1168 28.00 0.24 -47.71
N LEU A 1169 28.79 0.24 -48.79
CA LEU A 1169 28.43 -0.35 -50.09
C LEU A 1169 28.45 -1.88 -50.05
N GLU A 1170 29.38 -2.48 -49.29
CA GLU A 1170 29.52 -3.93 -49.14
C GLU A 1170 28.61 -4.53 -48.05
N TYR A 1171 27.97 -3.69 -47.23
CA TYR A 1171 27.11 -4.14 -46.12
C TYR A 1171 25.84 -4.88 -46.61
N ASN A 1172 25.51 -6.00 -45.96
CA ASN A 1172 24.33 -6.80 -46.32
C ASN A 1172 23.03 -6.20 -45.74
N TRP A 1173 22.49 -5.23 -46.46
CA TRP A 1173 21.21 -4.58 -46.15
C TRP A 1173 20.00 -5.54 -46.18
N VAL A 1174 20.08 -6.65 -46.93
CA VAL A 1174 18.95 -7.60 -47.09
C VAL A 1174 18.67 -8.35 -45.79
N SER A 1175 19.71 -8.74 -45.03
CA SER A 1175 19.57 -9.40 -43.73
C SER A 1175 19.15 -8.46 -42.58
N THR A 1176 19.15 -7.14 -42.80
CA THR A 1176 18.78 -6.12 -41.80
C THR A 1176 17.40 -5.49 -42.03
N CYS A 1177 16.78 -5.73 -43.19
CA CYS A 1177 15.49 -5.16 -43.59
C CYS A 1177 14.33 -6.17 -43.63
N LEU A 1178 14.54 -7.39 -43.12
CA LEU A 1178 13.57 -8.49 -43.03
C LEU A 1178 13.00 -8.65 -41.62
#